data_AF-E5RM68-F1
#
_entry.id   AF-E5RM68-F1
#
_cell.length_a   1.000
_cell.length_b   1.000
_cell.length_c   1.000
_cell.angle_alpha   90.00
_cell.angle_beta   90.00
_cell.angle_gamma   90.00
#
_symmetry.space_group_name_H-M   'P 1'
#
loop_
_entity.id
_entity.type
_entity.pdbx_description
1 polymer ?
#
loop_
_entity_poly.entity_id
_entity_poly.type
_entity_poly.pdbx_seq_one_letter_code
_entity_poly.pdbx_strand_id
1 'polypeptide(L)'
;MDYKKAFYSKLEDCYLGAKIKNSQNQAKNGFTNLLVIKEKYFQKIKDYLDTQNLYTDTYNKLYNFFSTYLNETGTPFFYDTPMYKNIYARVYSNSKDTSLFYKTQNLYYVKSDTIYNPLSLRSEDKKYTLNFLTDEYEQNADNNKSKINFYLQNIQDDNINIKVINSKNNDGANVFKQNSSEFSDVFLKTLKNAQINIKEEELKKLFKTYKKQNEVDFFIHKNAKEFLKEQFDLWLFSYVNDSITDWTKEKIDEINDLKQIAFAIIDMIADFENELKAIWLKPKFAKNAHYVFSLDTIKSHSNNADEILNSIYKDINFNEQITEWKELNFINDEFDIKFINDEKYKFLPLDTKYLSEENYYKLLQSFENLDEILNGELVKADNFQALNSLMPKYQGKIDLIYIDPPYNTGNDGFVYTDKFNHSSWLAMMKNRLDLAKEFLKNSGSIFISIDDNEQARLKILCDEVFGEENFVANVIWRKRAGGGNDSNHIAVEQEYINIYAKNIEHLKTYGIARTNISHYKKDEKGYYLEKPLNDTSLQDSPGLHYDIKLPSGKILKGSEHQWKVSENTFYSRLERDEIIFKNNDKVYYKHYIDIASNLKPSSIWYDFVLNADATNEIKLNFENKIFDTPKPEKLLKRICDIGSNQNSLVLDFFVGSGTTIATAHKLKRKWL
;
A
#
# COMPACT_ATOMS: atom_id res chain seq x y z
N MET A 1 28.93 -39.46 4.61
CA MET A 1 28.48 -38.27 3.86
C MET A 1 29.61 -37.25 3.95
N ASP A 2 30.04 -36.62 2.85
CA ASP A 2 31.04 -35.56 2.93
C ASP A 2 30.36 -34.30 3.48
N TYR A 3 30.42 -34.12 4.80
CA TYR A 3 29.74 -33.02 5.50
C TYR A 3 30.28 -31.64 5.10
N LYS A 4 31.54 -31.55 4.66
CA LYS A 4 32.12 -30.33 4.10
C LYS A 4 31.45 -30.00 2.76
N LYS A 5 31.36 -30.96 1.86
CA LYS A 5 30.68 -30.78 0.56
C LYS A 5 29.18 -30.54 0.71
N ALA A 6 28.52 -31.23 1.66
CA ALA A 6 27.12 -31.01 1.97
C ALA A 6 26.86 -29.61 2.56
N PHE A 7 27.73 -29.14 3.45
CA PHE A 7 27.67 -27.78 3.99
C PHE A 7 27.88 -26.73 2.91
N TYR A 8 28.92 -26.86 2.08
CA TYR A 8 29.16 -25.92 0.98
C TYR A 8 28.02 -25.89 -0.02
N SER A 9 27.54 -27.05 -0.48
CA SER A 9 26.42 -27.10 -1.43
C SER A 9 25.18 -26.43 -0.86
N LYS A 10 24.85 -26.66 0.43
CA LYS A 10 23.64 -26.09 1.00
C LYS A 10 23.80 -24.62 1.38
N LEU A 11 24.96 -24.19 1.87
CA LEU A 11 25.22 -22.78 2.13
C LEU A 11 25.25 -21.99 0.82
N GLU A 12 25.75 -22.59 -0.26
CA GLU A 12 25.66 -22.04 -1.62
C GLU A 12 24.20 -21.94 -2.07
N ASP A 13 23.41 -23.01 -1.92
CA ASP A 13 21.97 -23.01 -2.26
C ASP A 13 21.18 -21.99 -1.43
N CYS A 14 21.48 -21.84 -0.15
CA CYS A 14 20.84 -20.85 0.74
C CYS A 14 21.31 -19.44 0.38
N TYR A 15 22.61 -19.20 0.23
CA TYR A 15 23.15 -17.85 0.07
C TYR A 15 22.96 -17.30 -1.35
N LEU A 16 23.00 -18.15 -2.38
CA LEU A 16 22.88 -17.77 -3.79
C LEU A 16 21.48 -17.99 -4.37
N GLY A 17 20.69 -18.91 -3.80
CA GLY A 17 19.42 -19.31 -4.36
C GLY A 17 19.53 -20.06 -5.69
N ALA A 18 18.48 -19.98 -6.50
CA ALA A 18 18.43 -20.63 -7.81
C ALA A 18 19.50 -20.05 -8.76
N LYS A 19 20.41 -20.90 -9.25
CA LYS A 19 21.43 -20.52 -10.23
C LYS A 19 20.76 -20.04 -11.53
N ILE A 20 20.97 -18.77 -11.91
CA ILE A 20 20.50 -18.23 -13.18
C ILE A 20 21.27 -18.93 -14.32
N LYS A 21 20.61 -19.87 -15.01
CA LYS A 21 21.12 -20.50 -16.23
C LYS A 21 20.94 -19.56 -17.41
N ASN A 22 21.89 -18.63 -17.58
CA ASN A 22 22.31 -17.94 -18.82
C ASN A 22 22.87 -16.55 -18.46
N SER A 23 24.15 -16.52 -18.11
CA SER A 23 24.89 -15.32 -17.74
C SER A 23 25.51 -14.57 -18.93
N GLN A 24 25.08 -14.84 -20.18
CA GLN A 24 25.64 -14.16 -21.35
C GLN A 24 25.14 -12.71 -21.51
N ASN A 25 24.02 -12.35 -20.88
CA ASN A 25 23.50 -10.97 -20.86
C ASN A 25 23.68 -10.32 -19.47
N GLN A 26 24.93 -10.24 -19.00
CA GLN A 26 25.33 -9.41 -17.86
C GLN A 26 25.13 -7.92 -18.22
N ALA A 27 23.95 -7.34 -17.95
CA ALA A 27 23.78 -5.88 -17.80
C ALA A 27 22.36 -5.40 -17.47
N LYS A 28 21.29 -6.18 -17.68
CA LYS A 28 19.94 -5.56 -17.76
C LYS A 28 19.16 -5.40 -16.43
N ASN A 29 19.38 -6.21 -15.39
CA ASN A 29 18.56 -6.17 -14.15
C ASN A 29 19.41 -6.16 -12.86
N GLY A 30 19.04 -5.30 -11.90
CA GLY A 30 19.70 -5.15 -10.60
C GLY A 30 19.69 -6.41 -9.73
N PHE A 31 18.63 -7.23 -9.78
CA PHE A 31 18.55 -8.49 -9.04
C PHE A 31 19.55 -9.53 -9.57
N THR A 32 19.71 -9.63 -10.88
CA THR A 32 20.67 -10.56 -11.49
C THR A 32 22.10 -10.16 -11.21
N ASN A 33 22.40 -8.84 -11.25
CA ASN A 33 23.69 -8.32 -10.81
C ASN A 33 23.93 -8.65 -9.32
N LEU A 34 22.90 -8.53 -8.49
CA LEU A 34 22.98 -8.88 -7.07
C LEU A 34 23.33 -10.36 -6.85
N LEU A 35 22.68 -11.30 -7.55
CA LEU A 35 23.01 -12.72 -7.43
C LEU A 35 24.45 -13.04 -7.86
N VAL A 36 24.94 -12.42 -8.93
CA VAL A 36 26.35 -12.55 -9.36
C VAL A 36 27.31 -12.01 -8.29
N ILE A 37 26.97 -10.89 -7.64
CA ILE A 37 27.77 -10.35 -6.53
C ILE A 37 27.74 -11.30 -5.33
N LYS A 38 26.57 -11.86 -4.98
CA LYS A 38 26.44 -12.86 -3.92
C LYS A 38 27.32 -14.08 -4.19
N GLU A 39 27.38 -14.57 -5.44
CA GLU A 39 28.23 -15.71 -5.83
C GLU A 39 29.71 -15.41 -5.57
N LYS A 40 30.19 -14.24 -6.01
CA LYS A 40 31.56 -13.79 -5.75
C LYS A 40 31.83 -13.64 -4.25
N TYR A 41 30.85 -13.17 -3.48
CA TYR A 41 31.00 -12.99 -2.04
C TYR A 41 31.02 -14.33 -1.28
N PHE A 42 30.19 -15.28 -1.69
CA PHE A 42 30.19 -16.64 -1.16
C PHE A 42 31.53 -17.33 -1.36
N GLN A 43 32.17 -17.12 -2.52
CA GLN A 43 33.52 -17.67 -2.77
C GLN A 43 34.53 -17.19 -1.72
N LYS A 44 34.45 -15.94 -1.24
CA LYS A 44 35.32 -15.46 -0.15
C LYS A 44 35.06 -16.19 1.17
N ILE A 45 33.80 -16.48 1.50
CA ILE A 45 33.44 -17.25 2.70
C ILE A 45 34.01 -18.66 2.60
N LYS A 46 33.89 -19.28 1.42
CA LYS A 46 34.45 -20.61 1.14
C LYS A 46 35.97 -20.63 1.27
N ASP A 47 36.66 -19.65 0.67
CA ASP A 47 38.11 -19.52 0.76
C ASP A 47 38.56 -19.38 2.22
N TYR A 48 37.87 -18.54 3.02
CA TYR A 48 38.12 -18.40 4.45
C TYR A 48 37.96 -19.74 5.18
N LEU A 49 36.87 -20.47 4.95
CA LEU A 49 36.62 -21.77 5.59
C LEU A 49 37.65 -22.83 5.19
N ASP A 50 38.13 -22.79 3.94
CA ASP A 50 39.18 -23.69 3.47
C ASP A 50 40.55 -23.38 4.11
N THR A 51 40.79 -22.16 4.61
CA THR A 51 41.97 -21.85 5.43
C THR A 51 41.88 -22.34 6.88
N GLN A 52 40.68 -22.66 7.37
CA GLN A 52 40.48 -23.13 8.74
C GLN A 52 40.65 -24.65 8.80
N ASN A 53 41.44 -25.15 9.76
CA ASN A 53 41.56 -26.58 10.03
C ASN A 53 40.33 -27.08 10.81
N LEU A 54 39.20 -27.25 10.12
CA LEU A 54 37.92 -27.60 10.71
C LEU A 54 37.71 -29.11 10.84
N TYR A 55 37.23 -29.55 12.00
CA TYR A 55 36.73 -30.91 12.20
C TYR A 55 35.42 -31.14 11.44
N THR A 56 35.16 -32.38 11.03
CA THR A 56 33.95 -32.77 10.29
C THR A 56 32.65 -32.40 11.04
N ASP A 57 32.66 -32.47 12.37
CA ASP A 57 31.51 -32.13 13.20
C ASP A 57 31.24 -30.61 13.27
N THR A 58 32.28 -29.78 13.15
CA THR A 58 32.16 -28.31 13.08
C THR A 58 31.35 -27.89 11.86
N TYR A 59 31.56 -28.52 10.70
CA TYR A 59 30.76 -28.28 9.50
C TYR A 59 29.28 -28.61 9.70
N ASN A 60 28.97 -29.71 10.42
CA ASN A 60 27.58 -30.10 10.71
C ASN A 60 26.89 -29.12 11.66
N LYS A 61 27.61 -28.59 12.66
CA LYS A 61 27.10 -27.58 13.59
C LYS A 61 26.81 -26.26 12.89
N LEU A 62 27.76 -25.76 12.10
CA LEU A 62 27.57 -24.56 11.28
C LEU A 62 26.42 -24.75 10.29
N TYR A 63 26.32 -25.91 9.65
CA TYR A 63 25.20 -26.28 8.78
C TYR A 63 23.85 -26.16 9.49
N ASN A 64 23.72 -26.80 10.65
CA ASN A 64 22.46 -26.81 11.40
C ASN A 64 22.02 -25.43 11.86
N PHE A 65 22.98 -24.55 12.15
CA PHE A 65 22.70 -23.16 12.47
C PHE A 65 22.26 -22.37 11.23
N PHE A 66 23.11 -22.21 10.22
CA PHE A 66 22.84 -21.32 9.08
C PHE A 66 21.64 -21.75 8.23
N SER A 67 21.39 -23.06 8.07
CA SER A 67 20.22 -23.56 7.34
C SER A 67 18.87 -23.17 7.98
N THR A 68 18.87 -22.82 9.27
CA THR A 68 17.66 -22.36 9.98
C THR A 68 17.42 -20.86 9.79
N TYR A 69 18.48 -20.08 9.62
CA TYR A 69 18.43 -18.62 9.66
C TYR A 69 18.68 -17.93 8.32
N LEU A 70 19.00 -18.68 7.25
CA LEU A 70 19.15 -18.15 5.89
C LEU A 70 18.06 -18.73 4.98
N ASN A 71 17.34 -17.87 4.27
CA ASN A 71 16.35 -18.30 3.27
C ASN A 71 16.97 -18.66 1.92
N GLU A 72 16.13 -18.96 0.93
CA GLU A 72 16.54 -19.26 -0.45
C GLU A 72 17.23 -18.08 -1.15
N THR A 73 17.14 -16.85 -0.64
CA THR A 73 17.86 -15.69 -1.19
C THR A 73 19.08 -15.32 -0.38
N GLY A 74 19.40 -16.06 0.67
CA GLY A 74 20.53 -15.79 1.57
C GLY A 74 20.27 -14.69 2.58
N THR A 75 19.05 -14.18 2.66
CA THR A 75 18.68 -13.16 3.63
C THR A 75 18.60 -13.78 5.03
N PRO A 76 19.26 -13.18 6.04
CA PRO A 76 19.11 -13.60 7.42
C PRO A 76 17.71 -13.32 7.95
N PHE A 77 16.95 -14.34 8.31
CA PHE A 77 15.73 -14.27 9.13
C PHE A 77 15.32 -15.67 9.55
N PHE A 78 14.27 -15.79 10.36
CA PHE A 78 13.73 -17.11 10.71
C PHE A 78 13.07 -17.79 9.50
N TYR A 79 13.86 -18.59 8.78
CA TYR A 79 13.44 -19.22 7.54
C TYR A 79 12.83 -20.61 7.78
N ASP A 80 13.54 -21.49 8.49
CA ASP A 80 13.07 -22.86 8.76
C ASP A 80 13.43 -23.31 10.19
N THR A 81 12.39 -23.64 10.97
CA THR A 81 12.53 -24.24 12.31
C THR A 81 11.82 -25.59 12.33
N PRO A 82 12.49 -26.67 11.93
CA PRO A 82 11.90 -28.01 11.98
C PRO A 82 11.44 -28.37 13.39
N MET A 83 10.34 -29.13 13.53
CA MET A 83 9.74 -29.48 14.83
C MET A 83 10.73 -30.12 15.83
N TYR A 84 11.75 -30.81 15.33
CA TYR A 84 12.76 -31.48 16.16
C TYR A 84 13.86 -30.55 16.70
N LYS A 85 13.95 -29.28 16.25
CA LYS A 85 14.92 -28.32 16.79
C LYS A 85 14.37 -27.66 18.08
N ASN A 86 15.12 -27.73 19.18
CA ASN A 86 14.85 -26.99 20.43
C ASN A 86 15.35 -25.55 20.29
N ILE A 87 14.52 -24.67 19.74
CA ILE A 87 14.81 -23.23 19.62
C ILE A 87 13.85 -22.49 20.55
N TYR A 88 14.32 -21.49 21.30
CA TYR A 88 13.50 -20.74 22.25
C TYR A 88 12.29 -20.04 21.59
N ALA A 89 12.47 -19.55 20.34
CA ALA A 89 11.42 -18.89 19.54
C ALA A 89 10.93 -19.76 18.36
N ARG A 90 10.21 -20.86 18.66
CA ARG A 90 9.64 -21.78 17.65
C ARG A 90 8.52 -21.14 16.83
N VAL A 91 8.47 -21.47 15.53
CA VAL A 91 7.29 -21.23 14.67
C VAL A 91 6.67 -22.60 14.38
N TYR A 92 5.55 -22.89 15.04
CA TYR A 92 4.95 -24.23 15.01
C TYR A 92 4.09 -24.50 13.77
N SER A 93 3.69 -23.46 13.02
CA SER A 93 2.94 -23.60 11.76
C SER A 93 2.92 -22.30 10.95
N ASN A 94 2.79 -22.43 9.63
CA ASN A 94 2.47 -21.32 8.72
C ASN A 94 1.05 -20.75 8.93
N SER A 95 0.24 -21.36 9.80
CA SER A 95 -1.12 -20.88 10.11
C SER A 95 -1.17 -19.76 11.15
N LYS A 96 -0.02 -19.36 11.74
CA LYS A 96 0.11 -18.24 12.69
C LYS A 96 1.13 -17.19 12.22
N ASP A 97 1.03 -16.79 10.96
CA ASP A 97 1.94 -15.86 10.24
C ASP A 97 2.10 -14.47 10.89
N THR A 98 1.18 -14.02 11.75
CA THR A 98 1.36 -12.78 12.54
C THR A 98 2.48 -12.87 13.57
N SER A 99 2.81 -14.07 14.05
CA SER A 99 3.97 -14.30 14.92
C SER A 99 5.30 -14.14 14.15
N LEU A 100 5.28 -14.22 12.81
CA LEU A 100 6.42 -13.90 11.95
C LEU A 100 6.63 -12.40 11.75
N PHE A 101 5.69 -11.53 12.10
CA PHE A 101 5.91 -10.08 11.97
C PHE A 101 7.09 -9.60 12.81
N TYR A 102 7.20 -10.03 14.07
CA TYR A 102 8.37 -9.71 14.90
C TYR A 102 9.69 -10.29 14.34
N LYS A 103 9.60 -11.22 13.37
CA LYS A 103 10.71 -11.82 12.64
C LYS A 103 11.02 -11.07 11.34
N THR A 104 10.03 -10.39 10.74
CA THR A 104 10.17 -9.60 9.51
C THR A 104 10.25 -8.08 9.75
N GLN A 105 9.97 -7.58 10.95
CA GLN A 105 10.06 -6.15 11.31
C GLN A 105 11.46 -5.56 11.08
N ASN A 106 12.47 -6.42 11.19
CA ASN A 106 13.87 -6.09 10.94
C ASN A 106 14.26 -6.28 9.48
N LEU A 107 13.30 -6.43 8.56
CA LEU A 107 13.55 -6.58 7.14
C LEU A 107 13.03 -5.35 6.37
N TYR A 108 13.80 -4.92 5.38
CA TYR A 108 13.25 -4.15 4.27
C TYR A 108 12.65 -5.13 3.27
N TYR A 109 11.36 -4.94 2.95
CA TYR A 109 10.75 -5.63 1.82
C TYR A 109 11.25 -4.98 0.53
N VAL A 110 11.96 -5.75 -0.28
CA VAL A 110 12.38 -5.34 -1.62
C VAL A 110 11.51 -6.11 -2.58
N LYS A 111 10.65 -5.38 -3.28
CA LYS A 111 9.71 -5.97 -4.23
C LYS A 111 10.45 -6.91 -5.19
N SER A 112 10.08 -8.18 -5.15
CA SER A 112 10.66 -9.20 -6.00
C SER A 112 10.07 -9.14 -7.40
N ASP A 113 10.93 -9.07 -8.41
CA ASP A 113 10.53 -9.48 -9.75
C ASP A 113 10.30 -10.99 -9.76
N THR A 114 9.25 -11.45 -10.42
CA THR A 114 9.03 -12.88 -10.65
C THR A 114 10.05 -13.38 -11.67
N ILE A 115 10.82 -14.42 -11.31
CA ILE A 115 11.82 -15.01 -12.19
C ILE A 115 11.25 -16.30 -12.73
N TYR A 116 10.77 -16.27 -13.98
CA TYR A 116 10.21 -17.45 -14.61
C TYR A 116 11.33 -18.40 -15.01
N ASN A 117 11.39 -19.54 -14.32
CA ASN A 117 12.26 -20.65 -14.66
C ASN A 117 11.47 -21.70 -15.47
N PRO A 118 12.15 -22.53 -16.28
CA PRO A 118 11.53 -23.70 -16.87
C PRO A 118 11.01 -24.64 -15.77
N LEU A 119 9.75 -25.07 -15.87
CA LEU A 119 9.15 -25.98 -14.89
C LEU A 119 8.14 -26.91 -15.55
N SER A 120 8.09 -28.16 -15.10
CA SER A 120 7.05 -29.11 -15.47
C SER A 120 6.16 -29.40 -14.28
N LEU A 121 4.85 -29.22 -14.43
CA LEU A 121 3.84 -29.50 -13.41
C LEU A 121 2.85 -30.54 -13.92
N ARG A 122 2.50 -31.52 -13.08
CA ARG A 122 1.54 -32.57 -13.43
C ARG A 122 0.15 -32.31 -12.86
N SER A 123 -0.88 -32.74 -13.59
CA SER A 123 -2.26 -32.82 -13.10
C SER A 123 -2.38 -33.76 -11.90
N GLU A 124 -3.45 -33.61 -11.10
CA GLU A 124 -3.70 -34.39 -9.89
C GLU A 124 -3.86 -35.88 -10.21
N ASP A 125 -4.49 -36.19 -11.35
CA ASP A 125 -4.64 -37.54 -11.88
C ASP A 125 -3.37 -38.07 -12.58
N LYS A 126 -2.30 -37.25 -12.63
CA LYS A 126 -1.00 -37.50 -13.27
C LYS A 126 -1.07 -37.83 -14.76
N LYS A 127 -2.21 -37.58 -15.42
CA LYS A 127 -2.37 -37.83 -16.85
C LYS A 127 -1.67 -36.78 -17.70
N TYR A 128 -1.75 -35.51 -17.33
CA TYR A 128 -1.23 -34.42 -18.15
C TYR A 128 -0.04 -33.73 -17.48
N THR A 129 0.91 -33.27 -18.28
CA THR A 129 2.06 -32.48 -17.82
C THR A 129 2.08 -31.13 -18.53
N LEU A 130 2.05 -30.04 -17.77
CA LEU A 130 2.24 -28.69 -18.27
C LEU A 130 3.72 -28.33 -18.16
N ASN A 131 4.35 -28.09 -19.30
CA ASN A 131 5.74 -27.65 -19.37
C ASN A 131 5.78 -26.15 -19.68
N PHE A 132 6.34 -25.38 -18.76
CA PHE A 132 6.57 -23.96 -18.93
C PHE A 132 7.98 -23.74 -19.49
N LEU A 133 8.05 -23.17 -20.68
CA LEU A 133 9.26 -22.94 -21.46
C LEU A 133 9.58 -21.45 -21.44
N THR A 134 10.82 -21.11 -21.06
CA THR A 134 11.25 -19.73 -20.81
C THR A 134 12.43 -19.33 -21.70
N ASP A 135 12.64 -20.03 -22.81
CA ASP A 135 13.81 -19.83 -23.70
C ASP A 135 13.83 -18.43 -24.33
N GLU A 136 12.66 -17.82 -24.52
CA GLU A 136 12.47 -16.46 -25.05
C GLU A 136 12.02 -15.45 -23.98
N TYR A 137 12.05 -15.85 -22.71
CA TYR A 137 11.78 -14.92 -21.62
C TYR A 137 13.01 -14.05 -21.38
N GLU A 138 12.88 -12.75 -21.64
CA GLU A 138 13.88 -11.78 -21.19
C GLU A 138 13.45 -11.16 -19.85
N GLN A 139 14.41 -10.97 -18.95
CA GLN A 139 14.15 -10.24 -17.72
C GLN A 139 14.03 -8.74 -17.99
N ASN A 140 13.14 -8.05 -17.26
CA ASN A 140 12.95 -6.61 -17.45
C ASN A 140 14.21 -5.82 -17.14
N ALA A 141 14.52 -4.86 -18.01
CA ALA A 141 15.43 -3.77 -17.71
C ALA A 141 14.64 -2.65 -17.05
N ASP A 142 15.11 -2.20 -15.89
CA ASP A 142 14.52 -1.14 -15.05
C ASP A 142 13.16 -1.48 -14.40
N ASN A 143 12.62 -0.54 -13.61
CA ASN A 143 11.30 -0.62 -12.94
C ASN A 143 10.09 -0.71 -13.91
N ASN A 144 10.32 -0.95 -15.20
CA ASN A 144 9.26 -1.16 -16.18
C ASN A 144 8.71 -2.58 -16.04
N LYS A 145 7.51 -2.69 -15.47
CA LYS A 145 6.73 -3.93 -15.52
C LYS A 145 6.38 -4.25 -16.98
N SER A 146 7.08 -5.18 -17.61
CA SER A 146 6.54 -5.82 -18.81
C SER A 146 5.44 -6.80 -18.42
N LYS A 147 4.39 -6.87 -19.24
CA LYS A 147 3.33 -7.84 -19.06
C LYS A 147 3.85 -9.21 -19.49
N ILE A 148 3.82 -10.18 -18.58
CA ILE A 148 4.15 -11.57 -18.89
C ILE A 148 2.96 -12.21 -19.60
N ASN A 149 3.25 -12.78 -20.76
CA ASN A 149 2.27 -13.44 -21.60
C ASN A 149 2.57 -14.95 -21.66
N PHE A 150 1.50 -15.73 -21.65
CA PHE A 150 1.56 -17.18 -21.77
C PHE A 150 0.93 -17.57 -23.11
N TYR A 151 1.69 -18.30 -23.92
CA TYR A 151 1.26 -18.78 -25.22
C TYR A 151 1.31 -20.30 -25.25
N LEU A 152 0.28 -20.94 -25.81
CA LEU A 152 0.37 -22.36 -26.10
C LEU A 152 1.28 -22.54 -27.33
N GLN A 153 2.40 -23.24 -27.15
CA GLN A 153 3.33 -23.52 -28.24
C GLN A 153 2.90 -24.75 -29.03
N ASN A 154 2.69 -25.86 -28.35
CA ASN A 154 2.14 -27.09 -28.93
C ASN A 154 1.65 -28.04 -27.83
N ILE A 155 0.98 -29.10 -28.26
CA ILE A 155 0.56 -30.23 -27.44
C ILE A 155 1.17 -31.48 -28.07
N GLN A 156 1.90 -32.27 -27.28
CA GLN A 156 2.50 -33.54 -27.70
C GLN A 156 2.08 -34.62 -26.71
N ASP A 157 1.22 -35.53 -27.17
CA ASP A 157 0.58 -36.55 -26.32
C ASP A 157 -0.08 -35.91 -25.08
N ASP A 158 0.39 -36.28 -23.90
CA ASP A 158 -0.05 -35.77 -22.60
C ASP A 158 0.67 -34.49 -22.14
N ASN A 159 1.59 -33.95 -22.96
CA ASN A 159 2.40 -32.77 -22.64
C ASN A 159 1.83 -31.50 -23.28
N ILE A 160 1.55 -30.51 -22.44
CA ILE A 160 1.07 -29.18 -22.85
C ILE A 160 2.24 -28.21 -22.70
N ASN A 161 2.82 -27.77 -23.81
CA ASN A 161 3.97 -26.88 -23.81
C ASN A 161 3.53 -25.42 -23.88
N ILE A 162 3.77 -24.69 -22.79
CA ILE A 162 3.40 -23.29 -22.59
C ILE A 162 4.67 -22.44 -22.66
N LYS A 163 4.69 -21.52 -23.62
CA LYS A 163 5.76 -20.55 -23.80
C LYS A 163 5.48 -19.31 -22.93
N VAL A 164 6.48 -18.90 -22.14
CA VAL A 164 6.42 -17.75 -21.23
C VAL A 164 7.32 -16.66 -21.80
N ILE A 165 6.75 -15.50 -22.14
CA ILE A 165 7.49 -14.38 -22.74
C ILE A 165 7.02 -13.02 -22.22
N ASN A 166 7.85 -12.00 -22.39
CA ASN A 166 7.61 -10.63 -21.99
C ASN A 166 7.39 -9.64 -23.16
N SER A 167 7.44 -10.10 -24.41
CA SER A 167 7.23 -9.28 -25.62
C SER A 167 5.78 -9.35 -26.14
N LYS A 168 5.38 -8.36 -26.97
CA LYS A 168 4.02 -8.26 -27.56
C LYS A 168 3.84 -9.05 -28.87
N ASN A 169 4.92 -9.52 -29.50
CA ASN A 169 4.87 -10.14 -30.82
C ASN A 169 5.18 -11.63 -30.73
N ASN A 170 4.14 -12.47 -30.83
CA ASN A 170 4.32 -13.89 -31.09
C ASN A 170 3.10 -14.48 -31.81
N ASP A 171 3.34 -15.43 -32.71
CA ASP A 171 2.33 -16.09 -33.57
C ASP A 171 1.57 -17.24 -32.85
N GLY A 172 1.57 -17.26 -31.51
CA GLY A 172 0.97 -18.32 -30.70
C GLY A 172 -0.46 -18.01 -30.21
N ALA A 173 -1.23 -19.04 -29.85
CA ALA A 173 -2.53 -18.86 -29.22
C ALA A 173 -2.35 -18.35 -27.78
N ASN A 174 -2.89 -17.17 -27.49
CA ASN A 174 -2.90 -16.61 -26.13
C ASN A 174 -3.63 -17.56 -25.17
N VAL A 175 -2.99 -17.89 -24.05
CA VAL A 175 -3.62 -18.74 -23.01
C VAL A 175 -4.75 -17.98 -22.31
N PHE A 176 -4.59 -16.68 -22.07
CA PHE A 176 -5.54 -15.83 -21.36
C PHE A 176 -6.23 -14.82 -22.28
N LYS A 177 -7.44 -14.38 -21.92
CA LYS A 177 -8.10 -13.24 -22.55
C LYS A 177 -7.31 -11.94 -22.31
N GLN A 178 -7.45 -10.96 -23.20
CA GLN A 178 -6.78 -9.67 -23.01
C GLN A 178 -7.23 -9.04 -21.69
N ASN A 179 -6.24 -8.61 -20.89
CA ASN A 179 -6.41 -7.97 -19.58
C ASN A 179 -7.32 -8.72 -18.61
N SER A 180 -7.34 -10.06 -18.68
CA SER A 180 -8.15 -10.90 -17.80
C SER A 180 -7.36 -12.13 -17.35
N SER A 181 -7.72 -12.66 -16.17
CA SER A 181 -7.25 -13.93 -15.61
C SER A 181 -8.01 -15.14 -16.16
N GLU A 182 -9.03 -14.93 -16.99
CA GLU A 182 -9.77 -15.99 -17.66
C GLU A 182 -9.00 -16.56 -18.85
N PHE A 183 -9.10 -17.87 -19.05
CA PHE A 183 -8.54 -18.52 -20.22
C PHE A 183 -9.25 -18.06 -21.50
N SER A 184 -8.48 -17.98 -22.59
CA SER A 184 -9.03 -17.63 -23.90
C SER A 184 -9.87 -18.78 -24.45
N ASP A 185 -10.93 -18.44 -25.19
CA ASP A 185 -11.78 -19.46 -25.84
C ASP A 185 -10.98 -20.29 -26.85
N VAL A 186 -9.97 -19.68 -27.48
CA VAL A 186 -9.07 -20.35 -28.42
C VAL A 186 -8.26 -21.43 -27.69
N PHE A 187 -7.65 -21.10 -26.55
CA PHE A 187 -6.87 -22.05 -25.76
C PHE A 187 -7.71 -23.25 -25.29
N LEU A 188 -8.90 -22.99 -24.73
CA LEU A 188 -9.79 -24.05 -24.25
C LEU A 188 -10.29 -24.94 -25.39
N LYS A 189 -10.58 -24.37 -26.57
CA LYS A 189 -10.95 -25.15 -27.76
C LYS A 189 -9.80 -26.02 -28.25
N THR A 190 -8.57 -25.51 -28.25
CA THR A 190 -7.39 -26.27 -28.66
C THR A 190 -7.15 -27.49 -27.77
N LEU A 191 -7.28 -27.33 -26.44
CA LEU A 191 -7.18 -28.46 -25.50
C LEU A 191 -8.26 -29.53 -25.76
N LYS A 192 -9.51 -29.11 -25.99
CA LYS A 192 -10.60 -30.03 -26.34
C LYS A 192 -10.34 -30.79 -27.64
N ASN A 193 -9.86 -30.11 -28.68
CA ASN A 193 -9.54 -30.72 -29.97
C ASN A 193 -8.40 -31.73 -29.85
N ALA A 194 -7.45 -31.50 -28.95
CA ALA A 194 -6.36 -32.42 -28.62
C ALA A 194 -6.76 -33.54 -27.64
N GLN A 195 -8.06 -33.70 -27.33
CA GLN A 195 -8.59 -34.69 -26.39
C GLN A 195 -8.06 -34.58 -24.95
N ILE A 196 -7.55 -33.42 -24.56
CA ILE A 196 -7.12 -33.14 -23.18
C ILE A 196 -8.33 -32.76 -22.33
N ASN A 197 -8.69 -33.65 -21.39
CA ASN A 197 -9.83 -33.47 -20.50
C ASN A 197 -9.37 -33.06 -19.08
N ILE A 198 -8.81 -31.86 -18.96
CA ILE A 198 -8.43 -31.25 -17.68
C ILE A 198 -9.47 -30.20 -17.27
N LYS A 199 -9.83 -30.14 -15.97
CA LYS A 199 -10.79 -29.14 -15.47
C LYS A 199 -10.16 -27.76 -15.45
N GLU A 200 -10.95 -26.73 -15.73
CA GLU A 200 -10.46 -25.34 -15.75
C GLU A 200 -9.90 -24.89 -14.39
N GLU A 201 -10.56 -25.28 -13.29
CA GLU A 201 -10.09 -25.00 -11.92
C GLU A 201 -8.70 -25.60 -11.65
N GLU A 202 -8.45 -26.80 -12.17
CA GLU A 202 -7.17 -27.49 -12.03
C GLU A 202 -6.08 -26.81 -12.88
N LEU A 203 -6.40 -26.41 -14.12
CA LEU A 203 -5.51 -25.57 -14.92
C LEU A 203 -5.15 -24.28 -14.20
N LYS A 204 -6.12 -23.56 -13.62
CA LYS A 204 -5.88 -22.35 -12.82
C LYS A 204 -4.92 -22.65 -11.67
N LYS A 205 -5.08 -23.79 -10.98
CA LYS A 205 -4.20 -24.22 -9.89
C LYS A 205 -2.76 -24.50 -10.35
N LEU A 206 -2.57 -25.13 -11.51
CA LEU A 206 -1.23 -25.41 -12.07
C LEU A 206 -0.52 -24.11 -12.47
N PHE A 207 -1.18 -23.20 -13.18
CA PHE A 207 -0.63 -21.88 -13.51
C PHE A 207 -0.31 -21.06 -12.25
N LYS A 208 -1.18 -21.12 -11.23
CA LYS A 208 -0.93 -20.47 -9.93
C LYS A 208 0.28 -21.06 -9.22
N THR A 209 0.44 -22.38 -9.28
CA THR A 209 1.58 -23.08 -8.69
C THR A 209 2.88 -22.69 -9.39
N TYR A 210 2.87 -22.63 -10.72
CA TYR A 210 4.02 -22.18 -11.51
C TYR A 210 4.44 -20.76 -11.15
N LYS A 211 3.50 -19.81 -11.10
CA LYS A 211 3.79 -18.43 -10.69
C LYS A 211 4.38 -18.38 -9.28
N LYS A 212 3.77 -19.08 -8.32
CA LYS A 212 4.23 -19.09 -6.92
C LYS A 212 5.66 -19.62 -6.76
N GLN A 213 6.04 -20.67 -7.50
CA GLN A 213 7.40 -21.22 -7.41
C GLN A 213 8.48 -20.30 -8.03
N ASN A 214 8.06 -19.29 -8.78
CA ASN A 214 8.93 -18.32 -9.44
C ASN A 214 8.92 -16.95 -8.74
N GLU A 215 8.05 -16.77 -7.73
CA GLU A 215 8.01 -15.59 -6.87
C GLU A 215 8.97 -15.81 -5.71
N VAL A 216 10.04 -15.02 -5.68
CA VAL A 216 11.06 -15.10 -4.62
C VAL A 216 11.07 -13.78 -3.88
N ASP A 217 10.36 -13.68 -2.76
CA ASP A 217 10.38 -12.48 -1.92
C ASP A 217 11.83 -12.14 -1.53
N PHE A 218 12.27 -10.93 -1.88
CA PHE A 218 13.61 -10.45 -1.53
C PHE A 218 13.52 -9.52 -0.33
N PHE A 219 14.42 -9.73 0.64
CA PHE A 219 14.47 -8.96 1.86
C PHE A 219 15.91 -8.49 2.11
N ILE A 220 16.07 -7.39 2.84
CA ILE A 220 17.37 -6.93 3.34
C ILE A 220 17.24 -6.79 4.85
N HIS A 221 18.12 -7.44 5.61
CA HIS A 221 18.05 -7.40 7.06
C HIS A 221 18.67 -6.09 7.60
N LYS A 222 17.91 -5.38 8.46
CA LYS A 222 18.26 -4.07 9.02
C LYS A 222 19.49 -4.12 9.94
N ASN A 223 19.73 -5.25 10.61
CA ASN A 223 20.85 -5.49 11.52
C ASN A 223 21.23 -6.98 11.60
N ALA A 224 21.77 -7.54 10.51
CA ALA A 224 22.00 -8.99 10.39
C ALA A 224 22.99 -9.53 11.45
N LYS A 225 23.99 -8.71 11.79
CA LYS A 225 25.06 -9.06 12.74
C LYS A 225 24.52 -9.39 14.13
N GLU A 226 23.78 -8.45 14.71
CA GLU A 226 23.27 -8.61 16.08
C GLU A 226 22.26 -9.76 16.14
N PHE A 227 21.37 -9.83 15.16
CA PHE A 227 20.41 -10.92 15.04
C PHE A 227 21.10 -12.29 15.00
N LEU A 228 22.01 -12.52 14.06
CA LEU A 228 22.65 -13.83 13.92
C LEU A 228 23.55 -14.17 15.12
N LYS A 229 24.23 -13.19 15.74
CA LYS A 229 25.04 -13.44 16.94
C LYS A 229 24.17 -13.85 18.12
N GLU A 230 23.07 -13.14 18.37
CA GLU A 230 22.10 -13.51 19.42
C GLU A 230 21.55 -14.92 19.18
N GLN A 231 21.11 -15.21 17.95
CA GLN A 231 20.58 -16.53 17.62
C GLN A 231 21.64 -17.64 17.76
N PHE A 232 22.90 -17.35 17.40
CA PHE A 232 23.99 -18.31 17.57
C PHE A 232 24.30 -18.56 19.04
N ASP A 233 24.35 -17.52 19.88
CA ASP A 233 24.58 -17.68 21.31
C ASP A 233 23.47 -18.50 21.98
N LEU A 234 22.20 -18.28 21.61
CA LEU A 234 21.07 -19.09 22.08
C LEU A 234 21.17 -20.55 21.63
N TRP A 235 21.52 -20.78 20.36
CA TRP A 235 21.73 -22.12 19.81
C TRP A 235 22.89 -22.83 20.50
N LEU A 236 24.01 -22.14 20.71
CA LEU A 236 25.20 -22.67 21.37
C LEU A 236 24.90 -23.03 22.82
N PHE A 237 24.14 -22.19 23.54
CA PHE A 237 23.72 -22.48 24.90
C PHE A 237 22.92 -23.78 24.99
N SER A 238 21.94 -23.99 24.10
CA SER A 238 21.18 -25.25 24.05
C SER A 238 22.08 -26.45 23.71
N TYR A 239 22.99 -26.30 22.74
CA TYR A 239 23.95 -27.36 22.39
C TYR A 239 24.82 -27.76 23.58
N VAL A 240 25.39 -26.77 24.27
CA VAL A 240 26.24 -26.96 25.44
C VAL A 240 25.48 -27.65 26.56
N ASN A 241 24.25 -27.20 26.86
CA ASN A 241 23.45 -27.74 27.95
C ASN A 241 22.93 -29.16 27.69
N ASP A 242 22.55 -29.47 26.45
CA ASP A 242 21.87 -30.73 26.12
C ASP A 242 22.85 -31.83 25.67
N SER A 243 24.00 -31.46 25.10
CA SER A 243 24.90 -32.41 24.42
C SER A 243 26.23 -32.66 25.16
N ILE A 244 26.58 -31.84 26.16
CA ILE A 244 27.87 -31.94 26.85
C ILE A 244 27.65 -32.34 28.31
N THR A 245 28.01 -33.57 28.63
CA THR A 245 27.98 -34.11 30.00
C THR A 245 29.33 -33.99 30.70
N ASP A 246 30.43 -34.17 29.96
CA ASP A 246 31.80 -34.11 30.49
C ASP A 246 32.58 -32.92 29.91
N TRP A 247 33.06 -32.05 30.79
CA TRP A 247 33.81 -30.85 30.45
C TRP A 247 35.32 -31.12 30.44
N THR A 248 35.92 -31.17 29.24
CA THR A 248 37.38 -31.27 29.05
C THR A 248 37.93 -30.01 28.41
N LYS A 249 39.24 -29.77 28.52
CA LYS A 249 39.90 -28.62 27.89
C LYS A 249 39.71 -28.64 26.38
N GLU A 250 39.85 -29.82 25.76
CA GLU A 250 39.69 -30.01 24.32
C GLU A 250 38.29 -29.62 23.86
N LYS A 251 37.23 -29.98 24.61
CA LYS A 251 35.85 -29.59 24.28
C LYS A 251 35.62 -28.08 24.42
N ILE A 252 36.22 -27.46 25.43
CA ILE A 252 36.12 -25.99 25.61
C ILE A 252 36.80 -25.28 24.44
N ASP A 253 37.98 -25.75 24.03
CA ASP A 253 38.71 -25.22 22.89
C ASP A 253 37.90 -25.41 21.59
N GLU A 254 37.31 -26.59 21.35
CA GLU A 254 36.43 -26.86 20.20
C GLU A 254 35.20 -25.92 20.14
N ILE A 255 34.57 -25.63 21.29
CA ILE A 255 33.42 -24.72 21.37
C ILE A 255 33.85 -23.28 21.06
N ASN A 256 34.99 -22.85 21.59
CA ASN A 256 35.54 -21.53 21.33
C ASN A 256 35.90 -21.37 19.86
N ASP A 257 36.53 -22.36 19.25
CA ASP A 257 36.85 -22.38 17.83
C ASP A 257 35.57 -22.28 16.99
N LEU A 258 34.57 -23.13 17.27
CA LEU A 258 33.27 -23.09 16.60
C LEU A 258 32.63 -21.70 16.70
N LYS A 259 32.65 -21.08 17.89
CA LYS A 259 32.08 -19.74 18.10
C LYS A 259 32.83 -18.68 17.31
N GLN A 260 34.16 -18.70 17.30
CA GLN A 260 34.98 -17.76 16.53
C GLN A 260 34.73 -17.90 15.02
N ILE A 261 34.67 -19.13 14.52
CA ILE A 261 34.41 -19.41 13.11
C ILE A 261 33.00 -18.98 12.73
N ALA A 262 31.99 -19.31 13.54
CA ALA A 262 30.61 -18.88 13.30
C ALA A 262 30.50 -17.35 13.29
N PHE A 263 31.13 -16.66 14.25
CA PHE A 263 31.11 -15.21 14.32
C PHE A 263 31.81 -14.55 13.13
N ALA A 264 32.90 -15.12 12.63
CA ALA A 264 33.56 -14.64 11.42
C ALA A 264 32.65 -14.78 10.18
N ILE A 265 31.97 -15.91 10.02
CA ILE A 265 30.99 -16.10 8.92
C ILE A 265 29.83 -15.11 9.07
N ILE A 266 29.31 -14.93 10.29
CA ILE A 266 28.24 -13.97 10.58
C ILE A 266 28.68 -12.54 10.23
N ASP A 267 29.90 -12.16 10.59
CA ASP A 267 30.44 -10.83 10.28
C ASP A 267 30.54 -10.63 8.75
N MET A 268 31.01 -11.62 7.99
CA MET A 268 31.01 -11.55 6.51
C MET A 268 29.59 -11.42 5.93
N ILE A 269 28.64 -12.24 6.37
CA ILE A 269 27.24 -12.15 5.91
C ILE A 269 26.66 -10.76 6.25
N ALA A 270 26.93 -10.26 7.45
CA ALA A 270 26.41 -8.98 7.89
C ALA A 270 27.04 -7.78 7.17
N ASP A 271 28.32 -7.83 6.84
CA ASP A 271 28.98 -6.78 6.04
C ASP A 271 28.31 -6.66 4.67
N PHE A 272 27.98 -7.78 4.05
CA PHE A 272 27.23 -7.78 2.79
C PHE A 272 25.82 -7.20 2.94
N GLU A 273 25.06 -7.65 3.95
CA GLU A 273 23.71 -7.11 4.23
C GLU A 273 23.73 -5.59 4.54
N ASN A 274 24.76 -5.11 5.25
CA ASN A 274 24.94 -3.69 5.54
C ASN A 274 25.17 -2.86 4.27
N GLU A 275 25.95 -3.37 3.31
CA GLU A 275 26.13 -2.72 2.01
C GLU A 275 24.81 -2.67 1.22
N LEU A 276 24.06 -3.78 1.21
CA LEU A 276 22.73 -3.79 0.58
C LEU A 276 21.78 -2.78 1.22
N LYS A 277 21.78 -2.70 2.56
CA LYS A 277 21.02 -1.70 3.32
C LYS A 277 21.46 -0.29 2.97
N ALA A 278 22.75 -0.01 2.89
CA ALA A 278 23.28 1.30 2.54
C ALA A 278 22.85 1.72 1.13
N ILE A 279 22.93 0.82 0.15
CA ILE A 279 22.47 1.04 -1.23
C ILE A 279 20.96 1.27 -1.26
N TRP A 280 20.20 0.47 -0.50
CA TRP A 280 18.75 0.55 -0.42
C TRP A 280 18.29 1.88 0.16
N LEU A 281 18.93 2.36 1.23
CA LEU A 281 18.58 3.62 1.89
C LEU A 281 19.16 4.88 1.22
N LYS A 282 20.04 4.71 0.22
CA LYS A 282 20.64 5.84 -0.49
C LYS A 282 19.55 6.68 -1.17
N PRO A 283 19.46 7.99 -0.91
CA PRO A 283 18.54 8.90 -1.62
C PRO A 283 18.67 8.75 -3.13
N LYS A 284 17.54 8.77 -3.82
CA LYS A 284 17.48 8.65 -5.29
C LYS A 284 17.44 10.03 -5.92
N PHE A 285 18.04 10.14 -7.11
CA PHE A 285 17.98 11.34 -7.93
C PHE A 285 16.82 11.24 -8.91
N ALA A 286 16.14 12.35 -9.14
CA ALA A 286 15.15 12.44 -10.21
C ALA A 286 15.86 12.29 -11.56
N LYS A 287 15.44 11.30 -12.37
CA LYS A 287 16.00 11.08 -13.71
C LYS A 287 15.50 12.15 -14.70
N ASN A 288 14.20 12.41 -14.65
CA ASN A 288 13.50 13.41 -15.46
C ASN A 288 12.56 14.22 -14.56
N ALA A 289 12.38 15.50 -14.89
CA ALA A 289 11.41 16.39 -14.24
C ALA A 289 10.65 17.18 -15.31
N HIS A 290 9.33 17.01 -15.31
CA HIS A 290 8.42 17.70 -16.22
C HIS A 290 7.34 18.39 -15.40
N TYR A 291 6.90 19.52 -15.93
CA TYR A 291 5.82 20.35 -15.40
C TYR A 291 4.63 20.31 -16.33
N VAL A 292 3.44 20.48 -15.75
CA VAL A 292 2.19 20.65 -16.46
C VAL A 292 1.54 21.95 -15.99
N PHE A 293 1.32 22.88 -16.91
CA PHE A 293 0.69 24.17 -16.62
C PHE A 293 -0.55 24.35 -17.47
N SER A 294 -1.64 24.85 -16.90
CA SER A 294 -2.74 25.33 -17.73
C SER A 294 -2.33 26.60 -18.49
N LEU A 295 -2.88 26.80 -19.69
CA LEU A 295 -2.55 27.97 -20.51
C LEU A 295 -2.84 29.30 -19.79
N ASP A 296 -3.92 29.36 -18.99
CA ASP A 296 -4.25 30.54 -18.18
C ASP A 296 -3.23 30.77 -17.05
N THR A 297 -2.68 29.72 -16.46
CA THR A 297 -1.63 29.84 -15.43
C THR A 297 -0.39 30.48 -16.03
N ILE A 298 0.04 30.03 -17.22
CA ILE A 298 1.14 30.63 -17.97
C ILE A 298 0.82 32.11 -18.24
N LYS A 299 -0.32 32.40 -18.86
CA LYS A 299 -0.73 33.78 -19.19
C LYS A 299 -0.79 34.72 -17.99
N SER A 300 -1.15 34.21 -16.81
CA SER A 300 -1.35 35.02 -15.61
C SER A 300 -0.08 35.21 -14.77
N HIS A 301 0.89 34.29 -14.87
CA HIS A 301 2.04 34.25 -13.95
C HIS A 301 3.40 34.26 -14.64
N SER A 302 3.48 34.18 -15.97
CA SER A 302 4.74 34.30 -16.69
C SER A 302 4.97 35.67 -17.31
N ASN A 303 6.22 36.11 -17.28
CA ASN A 303 6.69 37.27 -18.02
C ASN A 303 6.74 36.95 -19.53
N ASN A 304 6.22 37.85 -20.37
CA ASN A 304 6.18 37.68 -21.83
C ASN A 304 5.40 36.43 -22.30
N ALA A 305 4.31 36.08 -21.60
CA ALA A 305 3.53 34.87 -21.85
C ALA A 305 3.13 34.66 -23.33
N ASP A 306 2.65 35.71 -24.01
CA ASP A 306 2.20 35.61 -25.40
C ASP A 306 3.36 35.29 -26.37
N GLU A 307 4.55 35.85 -26.14
CA GLU A 307 5.73 35.55 -26.95
C GLU A 307 6.16 34.09 -26.77
N ILE A 308 6.19 33.63 -25.52
CA ILE A 308 6.57 32.26 -25.17
C ILE A 308 5.58 31.25 -25.74
N LEU A 309 4.28 31.46 -25.56
CA LEU A 309 3.25 30.58 -26.10
C LEU A 309 3.31 30.52 -27.63
N ASN A 310 3.51 31.67 -28.30
CA ASN A 310 3.69 31.69 -29.76
C ASN A 310 4.95 30.94 -30.23
N SER A 311 6.02 30.93 -29.43
CA SER A 311 7.22 30.10 -29.67
C SER A 311 6.91 28.61 -29.49
N ILE A 312 6.16 28.26 -28.44
CA ILE A 312 5.77 26.87 -28.12
C ILE A 312 4.86 26.29 -29.19
N TYR A 313 3.87 27.05 -29.68
CA TYR A 313 2.95 26.56 -30.72
C TYR A 313 3.63 26.28 -32.06
N LYS A 314 4.85 26.80 -32.27
CA LYS A 314 5.69 26.55 -33.45
C LYS A 314 6.75 25.49 -33.21
N ASP A 315 6.83 24.92 -32.01
CA ASP A 315 7.77 23.86 -31.68
C ASP A 315 7.50 22.61 -32.53
N ILE A 316 8.57 21.90 -32.90
CA ILE A 316 8.52 20.74 -33.79
C ILE A 316 7.67 19.60 -33.19
N ASN A 317 7.65 19.51 -31.87
CA ASN A 317 6.98 18.46 -31.12
C ASN A 317 5.60 18.88 -30.58
N PHE A 318 5.13 20.10 -30.84
CA PHE A 318 3.84 20.58 -30.31
C PHE A 318 2.64 19.77 -30.82
N ASN A 319 2.77 19.12 -31.98
CA ASN A 319 1.75 18.20 -32.48
C ASN A 319 1.51 17.01 -31.53
N GLU A 320 2.55 16.54 -30.80
CA GLU A 320 2.40 15.48 -29.79
C GLU A 320 1.54 15.95 -28.61
N GLN A 321 1.65 17.23 -28.22
CA GLN A 321 0.78 17.83 -27.21
C GLN A 321 -0.69 17.86 -27.66
N ILE A 322 -0.95 18.20 -28.93
CA ILE A 322 -2.29 18.18 -29.51
C ILE A 322 -2.84 16.74 -29.53
N THR A 323 -2.00 15.76 -29.89
CA THR A 323 -2.38 14.34 -29.85
C THR A 323 -2.77 13.92 -28.44
N GLU A 324 -1.98 14.25 -27.42
CA GLU A 324 -2.32 13.96 -26.03
C GLU A 324 -3.65 14.61 -25.61
N TRP A 325 -3.89 15.87 -25.98
CA TRP A 325 -5.16 16.53 -25.69
C TRP A 325 -6.37 15.84 -26.32
N LYS A 326 -6.20 15.26 -27.52
CA LYS A 326 -7.26 14.46 -28.17
C LYS A 326 -7.46 13.13 -27.46
N GLU A 327 -6.38 12.42 -27.15
CA GLU A 327 -6.44 11.13 -26.44
C GLU A 327 -7.09 11.24 -25.05
N LEU A 328 -6.88 12.37 -24.38
CA LEU A 328 -7.48 12.68 -23.07
C LEU A 328 -8.84 13.39 -23.18
N ASN A 329 -9.42 13.51 -24.38
CA ASN A 329 -10.71 14.15 -24.64
C ASN A 329 -10.81 15.61 -24.17
N PHE A 330 -9.70 16.34 -24.08
CA PHE A 330 -9.70 17.79 -23.81
C PHE A 330 -10.08 18.62 -25.04
N ILE A 331 -9.82 18.09 -26.23
CA ILE A 331 -10.19 18.68 -27.53
C ILE A 331 -10.73 17.57 -28.45
N ASN A 332 -11.48 17.95 -29.49
CA ASN A 332 -12.01 17.03 -30.48
C ASN A 332 -11.07 16.92 -31.71
N ASP A 333 -11.38 15.97 -32.61
CA ASP A 333 -10.60 15.77 -33.84
C ASP A 333 -10.61 16.99 -34.78
N GLU A 334 -11.67 17.81 -34.71
CA GLU A 334 -11.86 19.03 -35.49
C GLU A 334 -11.10 20.25 -34.95
N PHE A 335 -10.32 20.10 -33.87
CA PHE A 335 -9.56 21.20 -33.28
C PHE A 335 -8.56 21.83 -34.27
N ASP A 336 -8.66 23.15 -34.46
CA ASP A 336 -7.70 23.99 -35.19
C ASP A 336 -7.01 24.94 -34.20
N ILE A 337 -5.66 24.91 -34.21
CA ILE A 337 -4.79 25.71 -33.35
C ILE A 337 -5.06 27.21 -33.42
N LYS A 338 -5.62 27.72 -34.53
CA LYS A 338 -6.00 29.14 -34.66
C LYS A 338 -6.99 29.59 -33.59
N PHE A 339 -7.79 28.67 -33.05
CA PHE A 339 -8.78 28.94 -32.01
C PHE A 339 -8.26 28.70 -30.58
N ILE A 340 -6.96 28.39 -30.39
CA ILE A 340 -6.37 28.11 -29.05
C ILE A 340 -6.61 29.23 -28.03
N ASN A 341 -6.79 30.46 -28.48
CA ASN A 341 -7.05 31.62 -27.63
C ASN A 341 -8.52 31.78 -27.22
N ASP A 342 -9.43 30.93 -27.70
CA ASP A 342 -10.83 30.91 -27.27
C ASP A 342 -10.94 30.60 -25.77
N GLU A 343 -11.91 31.23 -25.09
CA GLU A 343 -12.19 31.05 -23.66
C GLU A 343 -12.36 29.58 -23.24
N LYS A 344 -12.89 28.72 -24.12
CA LYS A 344 -13.07 27.28 -23.85
C LYS A 344 -11.76 26.51 -23.68
N TYR A 345 -10.65 27.00 -24.23
CA TYR A 345 -9.35 26.32 -24.22
C TYR A 345 -8.36 26.91 -23.23
N LYS A 346 -8.74 27.95 -22.48
CA LYS A 346 -7.83 28.62 -21.53
C LYS A 346 -7.25 27.69 -20.46
N PHE A 347 -7.95 26.61 -20.13
CA PHE A 347 -7.53 25.65 -19.12
C PHE A 347 -6.84 24.41 -19.70
N LEU A 348 -6.51 24.38 -21.00
CA LEU A 348 -5.80 23.24 -21.58
C LEU A 348 -4.43 23.05 -20.87
N PRO A 349 -4.08 21.82 -20.49
CA PRO A 349 -2.84 21.53 -19.78
C PRO A 349 -1.66 21.38 -20.74
N LEU A 350 -0.70 22.29 -20.71
CA LEU A 350 0.56 22.17 -21.45
C LEU A 350 1.55 21.31 -20.65
N ASP A 351 1.93 20.15 -21.19
CA ASP A 351 2.96 19.26 -20.65
C ASP A 351 4.33 19.57 -21.27
N THR A 352 5.25 19.99 -20.41
CA THR A 352 6.61 20.35 -20.82
C THR A 352 7.44 19.19 -21.38
N LYS A 353 7.01 17.92 -21.24
CA LYS A 353 7.72 16.77 -21.81
C LYS A 353 7.80 16.78 -23.34
N TYR A 354 6.88 17.49 -23.99
CA TYR A 354 6.86 17.64 -25.45
C TYR A 354 7.61 18.86 -25.95
N LEU A 355 8.11 19.73 -25.06
CA LEU A 355 8.82 20.94 -25.49
C LEU A 355 10.25 20.61 -25.89
N SER A 356 10.77 21.33 -26.88
CA SER A 356 12.20 21.41 -27.11
C SER A 356 12.91 21.98 -25.88
N GLU A 357 14.20 21.63 -25.72
CA GLU A 357 15.01 22.09 -24.59
C GLU A 357 15.03 23.64 -24.49
N GLU A 358 15.04 24.33 -25.63
CA GLU A 358 14.98 25.79 -25.70
C GLU A 358 13.66 26.34 -25.12
N ASN A 359 12.51 25.85 -25.60
CA ASN A 359 11.20 26.31 -25.12
C ASN A 359 10.92 25.87 -23.67
N TYR A 360 11.43 24.71 -23.26
CA TYR A 360 11.39 24.25 -21.87
C TYR A 360 12.02 25.28 -20.93
N TYR A 361 13.28 25.66 -21.18
CA TYR A 361 13.98 26.61 -20.31
C TYR A 361 13.43 28.03 -20.43
N LYS A 362 13.03 28.48 -21.63
CA LYS A 362 12.36 29.78 -21.81
C LYS A 362 11.09 29.88 -20.97
N LEU A 363 10.26 28.84 -20.98
CA LEU A 363 9.04 28.80 -20.18
C LEU A 363 9.38 28.82 -18.68
N LEU A 364 10.31 27.98 -18.20
CA LEU A 364 10.61 27.94 -16.77
C LEU A 364 11.24 29.24 -16.24
N GLN A 365 12.11 29.89 -17.02
CA GLN A 365 12.72 31.17 -16.65
C GLN A 365 11.73 32.34 -16.63
N SER A 366 10.56 32.17 -17.25
CA SER A 366 9.54 33.23 -17.33
C SER A 366 8.75 33.42 -16.04
N PHE A 367 8.77 32.43 -15.14
CA PHE A 367 8.13 32.50 -13.84
C PHE A 367 9.08 33.07 -12.79
N GLU A 368 8.63 34.05 -12.00
CA GLU A 368 9.44 34.63 -10.92
C GLU A 368 9.63 33.65 -9.75
N ASN A 369 8.56 32.96 -9.35
CA ASN A 369 8.58 31.96 -8.27
C ASN A 369 7.73 30.75 -8.63
N LEU A 370 8.39 29.74 -9.21
CA LEU A 370 7.73 28.53 -9.69
C LEU A 370 7.05 27.74 -8.56
N ASP A 371 7.70 27.61 -7.40
CA ASP A 371 7.24 26.80 -6.27
C ASP A 371 5.93 27.30 -5.65
N GLU A 372 5.68 28.61 -5.72
CA GLU A 372 4.44 29.20 -5.24
C GLU A 372 3.26 28.88 -6.15
N ILE A 373 3.50 28.83 -7.47
CA ILE A 373 2.51 28.54 -8.50
C ILE A 373 2.13 27.06 -8.51
N LEU A 374 3.09 26.17 -8.21
CA LEU A 374 2.85 24.72 -8.23
C LEU A 374 1.87 24.27 -7.13
N ASN A 375 0.85 23.52 -7.57
CA ASN A 375 -0.18 22.95 -6.70
C ASN A 375 0.09 21.49 -6.33
N GLY A 376 1.06 20.82 -6.93
CA GLY A 376 1.46 19.50 -6.49
C GLY A 376 2.58 18.85 -7.29
N GLU A 377 3.07 17.74 -6.78
CA GLU A 377 4.22 17.00 -7.31
C GLU A 377 3.83 15.51 -7.45
N LEU A 378 4.01 14.92 -8.63
CA LEU A 378 3.76 13.49 -8.84
C LEU A 378 5.08 12.73 -9.01
N VAL A 379 5.36 11.77 -8.13
CA VAL A 379 6.62 11.01 -8.16
C VAL A 379 6.40 9.57 -8.61
N LYS A 380 6.96 9.22 -9.78
CA LYS A 380 6.96 7.85 -10.29
C LYS A 380 8.18 7.07 -9.77
N ALA A 381 8.02 6.42 -8.62
CA ALA A 381 9.04 5.54 -8.04
C ALA A 381 8.39 4.46 -7.14
N ASP A 382 9.20 3.54 -6.60
CA ASP A 382 8.76 2.80 -5.42
C ASP A 382 8.51 3.78 -4.27
N ASN A 383 7.37 3.65 -3.61
CA ASN A 383 6.92 4.62 -2.62
C ASN A 383 7.80 4.67 -1.36
N PHE A 384 8.43 3.56 -0.94
CA PHE A 384 9.41 3.63 0.16
C PHE A 384 10.63 4.47 -0.25
N GLN A 385 11.13 4.27 -1.47
CA GLN A 385 12.27 5.02 -2.01
C GLN A 385 11.93 6.50 -2.24
N ALA A 386 10.71 6.79 -2.70
CA ALA A 386 10.21 8.16 -2.85
C ALA A 386 10.14 8.87 -1.50
N LEU A 387 9.46 8.28 -0.51
CA LEU A 387 9.35 8.85 0.84
C LEU A 387 10.74 9.08 1.48
N ASN A 388 11.64 8.12 1.36
CA ASN A 388 13.00 8.25 1.90
C ASN A 388 13.78 9.40 1.23
N SER A 389 13.68 9.54 -0.09
CA SER A 389 14.38 10.60 -0.85
C SER A 389 13.78 12.00 -0.61
N LEU A 390 12.47 12.06 -0.38
CA LEU A 390 11.72 13.29 -0.16
C LEU A 390 11.70 13.76 1.30
N MET A 391 12.16 12.91 2.24
CA MET A 391 12.17 13.19 3.67
C MET A 391 12.77 14.57 4.01
N PRO A 392 13.96 14.97 3.52
CA PRO A 392 14.54 16.26 3.89
C PRO A 392 13.69 17.48 3.47
N LYS A 393 12.89 17.35 2.41
CA LYS A 393 12.03 18.42 1.90
C LYS A 393 10.71 18.52 2.67
N TYR A 394 10.13 17.39 3.07
CA TYR A 394 8.73 17.31 3.53
C TYR A 394 8.53 16.86 4.99
N GLN A 395 9.60 16.52 5.72
CA GLN A 395 9.49 16.14 7.14
C GLN A 395 8.71 17.19 7.94
N GLY A 396 7.68 16.75 8.67
CA GLY A 396 6.84 17.61 9.49
C GLY A 396 5.96 18.61 8.73
N LYS A 397 5.74 18.45 7.40
CA LYS A 397 4.99 19.42 6.58
C LYS A 397 3.64 18.93 6.06
N ILE A 398 3.35 17.63 6.12
CA ILE A 398 2.10 17.07 5.59
C ILE A 398 0.95 17.27 6.59
N ASP A 399 -0.18 17.81 6.13
CA ASP A 399 -1.37 18.00 6.96
C ASP A 399 -2.24 16.73 7.00
N LEU A 400 -2.37 16.07 5.85
CA LEU A 400 -3.21 14.89 5.67
C LEU A 400 -2.49 13.84 4.82
N ILE A 401 -2.45 12.61 5.30
CA ILE A 401 -2.09 11.45 4.48
C ILE A 401 -3.37 10.63 4.25
N TYR A 402 -3.64 10.29 3.00
CA TYR A 402 -4.60 9.24 2.69
C TYR A 402 -3.89 8.16 1.88
N ILE A 403 -4.13 6.90 2.22
CA ILE A 403 -3.61 5.77 1.46
C ILE A 403 -4.64 4.66 1.31
N ASP A 404 -4.57 4.01 0.16
CA ASP A 404 -5.33 2.82 -0.21
C ASP A 404 -4.37 1.66 -0.53
N PRO A 405 -3.74 1.05 0.50
CA PRO A 405 -2.78 -0.04 0.29
C PRO A 405 -3.47 -1.29 -0.30
N PRO A 406 -2.72 -2.26 -0.85
CA PRO A 406 -3.28 -3.55 -1.25
C PRO A 406 -3.96 -4.25 -0.05
N TYR A 407 -5.14 -4.83 -0.26
CA TYR A 407 -5.95 -5.42 0.81
C TYR A 407 -5.59 -6.87 1.14
N ASN A 408 -4.76 -7.51 0.32
CA ASN A 408 -4.36 -8.91 0.46
C ASN A 408 -5.54 -9.89 0.33
N THR A 409 -6.46 -9.62 -0.61
CA THR A 409 -7.71 -10.39 -0.75
C THR A 409 -7.51 -11.79 -1.35
N GLY A 410 -6.32 -12.05 -1.91
CA GLY A 410 -5.98 -13.33 -2.55
C GLY A 410 -6.57 -13.51 -3.96
N ASN A 411 -7.23 -12.48 -4.51
CA ASN A 411 -7.74 -12.44 -5.89
C ASN A 411 -6.79 -11.65 -6.80
N ASP A 412 -6.17 -12.34 -7.76
CA ASP A 412 -5.19 -11.75 -8.67
C ASP A 412 -5.86 -10.91 -9.76
N GLY A 413 -5.77 -9.59 -9.66
CA GLY A 413 -5.76 -8.70 -10.82
C GLY A 413 -4.36 -8.58 -11.40
N PHE A 414 -4.21 -8.58 -12.74
CA PHE A 414 -2.92 -8.63 -13.46
C PHE A 414 -1.96 -7.44 -13.22
N VAL A 415 -2.35 -6.42 -12.45
CA VAL A 415 -1.63 -5.13 -12.34
C VAL A 415 -0.92 -4.96 -10.99
N TYR A 416 -1.40 -5.62 -9.93
CA TYR A 416 -0.86 -5.48 -8.58
C TYR A 416 -0.86 -6.82 -7.84
N THR A 417 0.23 -7.13 -7.13
CA THR A 417 0.32 -8.33 -6.30
C THR A 417 -0.61 -8.11 -5.10
N ASP A 418 -1.79 -8.72 -5.08
CA ASP A 418 -2.78 -8.64 -3.97
C ASP A 418 -2.76 -9.91 -3.11
N LYS A 419 -1.61 -10.59 -3.08
CA LYS A 419 -1.38 -11.77 -2.27
C LYS A 419 0.04 -11.75 -1.68
N PHE A 420 0.17 -11.16 -0.51
CA PHE A 420 1.35 -11.22 0.33
C PHE A 420 1.13 -12.24 1.45
N ASN A 421 2.20 -12.87 1.94
CA ASN A 421 2.12 -13.40 3.31
C ASN A 421 1.83 -12.21 4.25
N HIS A 422 1.03 -12.41 5.29
CA HIS A 422 0.65 -11.33 6.21
C HIS A 422 1.91 -10.68 6.82
N SER A 423 2.94 -11.47 7.08
CA SER A 423 4.23 -11.00 7.59
C SER A 423 5.01 -10.13 6.59
N SER A 424 4.96 -10.45 5.29
CA SER A 424 5.50 -9.62 4.20
C SER A 424 4.71 -8.32 4.04
N TRP A 425 3.37 -8.39 4.08
CA TRP A 425 2.49 -7.22 3.99
C TRP A 425 2.75 -6.24 5.14
N LEU A 426 2.81 -6.74 6.37
CA LEU A 426 3.09 -5.94 7.56
C LEU A 426 4.48 -5.31 7.50
N ALA A 427 5.51 -6.03 7.04
CA ALA A 427 6.85 -5.45 6.86
C ALA A 427 6.86 -4.34 5.80
N MET A 428 6.17 -4.54 4.67
CA MET A 428 6.01 -3.53 3.62
C MET A 428 5.33 -2.26 4.16
N MET A 429 4.23 -2.44 4.91
CA MET A 429 3.46 -1.34 5.48
C MET A 429 4.22 -0.63 6.59
N LYS A 430 4.84 -1.36 7.53
CA LYS A 430 5.61 -0.77 8.64
C LYS A 430 6.66 0.20 8.13
N ASN A 431 7.47 -0.24 7.17
CA ASN A 431 8.54 0.57 6.59
C ASN A 431 8.04 1.89 5.98
N ARG A 432 6.80 1.91 5.45
CA ARG A 432 6.17 3.11 4.88
C ARG A 432 5.50 3.97 5.94
N LEU A 433 4.81 3.35 6.90
CA LEU A 433 4.13 4.04 8.00
C LEU A 433 5.13 4.73 8.93
N ASP A 434 6.29 4.10 9.21
CA ASP A 434 7.39 4.70 9.96
C ASP A 434 7.81 6.05 9.31
N LEU A 435 7.99 6.07 7.97
CA LEU A 435 8.31 7.30 7.24
C LEU A 435 7.12 8.27 7.19
N ALA A 436 5.90 7.78 6.98
CA ALA A 436 4.69 8.59 6.90
C ALA A 436 4.46 9.41 8.19
N LYS A 437 4.75 8.83 9.37
CA LYS A 437 4.70 9.53 10.66
C LYS A 437 5.65 10.72 10.72
N GLU A 438 6.85 10.59 10.17
CA GLU A 438 7.83 11.67 10.12
C GLU A 438 7.41 12.81 9.19
N PHE A 439 6.71 12.50 8.08
CA PHE A 439 6.17 13.48 7.14
C PHE A 439 5.04 14.33 7.74
N LEU A 440 4.21 13.76 8.61
CA LEU A 440 3.08 14.47 9.21
C LEU A 440 3.52 15.66 10.07
N LYS A 441 2.80 16.78 9.98
CA LYS A 441 2.78 17.84 11.00
C LYS A 441 2.30 17.29 12.34
N ASN A 442 2.68 17.92 13.45
CA ASN A 442 2.17 17.52 14.78
C ASN A 442 0.64 17.56 14.86
N SER A 443 -0.02 18.44 14.10
CA SER A 443 -1.48 18.53 14.00
C SER A 443 -2.10 17.67 12.91
N GLY A 444 -1.28 16.94 12.15
CA GLY A 444 -1.71 16.18 10.98
C GLY A 444 -2.28 14.80 11.32
N SER A 445 -2.95 14.20 10.33
CA SER A 445 -3.58 12.89 10.46
C SER A 445 -3.37 12.00 9.23
N ILE A 446 -3.45 10.69 9.44
CA ILE A 446 -3.42 9.68 8.40
C ILE A 446 -4.73 8.90 8.38
N PHE A 447 -5.25 8.65 7.17
CA PHE A 447 -6.45 7.88 6.88
C PHE A 447 -6.04 6.69 6.00
N ILE A 448 -6.36 5.47 6.43
CA ILE A 448 -5.93 4.25 5.73
C ILE A 448 -7.15 3.39 5.43
N SER A 449 -7.50 3.25 4.15
CA SER A 449 -8.55 2.35 3.69
C SER A 449 -8.09 0.90 3.75
N ILE A 450 -8.96 0.00 4.22
CA ILE A 450 -8.66 -1.43 4.33
C ILE A 450 -9.94 -2.27 4.37
N ASP A 451 -9.86 -3.56 4.04
CA ASP A 451 -10.94 -4.53 4.26
C ASP A 451 -10.65 -5.49 5.44
N ASP A 452 -11.55 -6.46 5.66
CA ASP A 452 -11.47 -7.41 6.78
C ASP A 452 -10.20 -8.29 6.79
N ASN A 453 -9.49 -8.45 5.68
CA ASN A 453 -8.33 -9.37 5.61
C ASN A 453 -7.17 -8.87 6.48
N GLU A 454 -6.92 -7.56 6.46
CA GLU A 454 -5.78 -6.94 7.13
C GLU A 454 -6.17 -5.89 8.18
N GLN A 455 -7.45 -5.51 8.31
CA GLN A 455 -7.89 -4.44 9.21
C GLN A 455 -7.33 -4.56 10.64
N ALA A 456 -7.42 -5.75 11.24
CA ALA A 456 -6.99 -5.97 12.62
C ALA A 456 -5.46 -5.88 12.76
N ARG A 457 -4.74 -6.42 11.78
CA ARG A 457 -3.27 -6.39 11.75
C ARG A 457 -2.74 -4.98 11.49
N LEU A 458 -3.37 -4.24 10.58
CA LEU A 458 -3.09 -2.85 10.32
C LEU A 458 -3.32 -1.98 11.56
N LYS A 459 -4.41 -2.21 12.31
CA LYS A 459 -4.70 -1.48 13.55
C LYS A 459 -3.57 -1.64 14.56
N ILE A 460 -3.16 -2.87 14.85
CA ILE A 460 -2.05 -3.16 15.77
C ILE A 460 -0.75 -2.52 15.28
N LEU A 461 -0.46 -2.62 13.98
CA LEU A 461 0.72 -1.99 13.39
C LEU A 461 0.69 -0.47 13.53
N CYS A 462 -0.46 0.16 13.34
CA CYS A 462 -0.59 1.61 13.52
C CYS A 462 -0.47 2.02 15.00
N ASP A 463 -0.96 1.20 15.94
CA ASP A 463 -0.75 1.44 17.37
C ASP A 463 0.75 1.42 17.72
N GLU A 464 1.52 0.50 17.16
CA GLU A 464 2.97 0.46 17.33
C GLU A 464 3.67 1.70 16.73
N VAL A 465 3.29 2.08 15.50
CA VAL A 465 3.95 3.19 14.78
C VAL A 465 3.57 4.54 15.37
N PHE A 466 2.27 4.81 15.56
CA PHE A 466 1.75 6.12 15.94
C PHE A 466 1.54 6.27 17.46
N GLY A 467 1.51 5.18 18.22
CA GLY A 467 1.05 5.17 19.61
C GLY A 467 -0.45 4.89 19.69
N GLU A 468 -0.85 3.97 20.56
CA GLU A 468 -2.27 3.60 20.76
C GLU A 468 -3.11 4.82 21.19
N GLU A 469 -2.53 5.71 21.99
CA GLU A 469 -3.16 6.95 22.44
C GLU A 469 -3.48 7.93 21.30
N ASN A 470 -2.81 7.79 20.15
CA ASN A 470 -3.02 8.64 18.98
C ASN A 470 -4.05 8.09 17.99
N PHE A 471 -4.72 6.97 18.34
CA PHE A 471 -5.85 6.45 17.58
C PHE A 471 -7.06 7.40 17.67
N VAL A 472 -7.61 7.77 16.51
CA VAL A 472 -8.74 8.72 16.44
C VAL A 472 -10.06 7.98 16.28
N ALA A 473 -10.18 7.14 15.25
CA ALA A 473 -11.38 6.36 14.97
C ALA A 473 -11.12 5.26 13.95
N ASN A 474 -11.97 4.24 13.96
CA ASN A 474 -12.14 3.30 12.85
C ASN A 474 -13.50 3.58 12.21
N VAL A 475 -13.49 4.06 10.98
CA VAL A 475 -14.70 4.40 10.23
C VAL A 475 -15.16 3.19 9.43
N ILE A 476 -16.46 2.89 9.48
CA ILE A 476 -17.11 1.88 8.66
C ILE A 476 -17.72 2.58 7.45
N TRP A 477 -17.24 2.24 6.25
CA TRP A 477 -17.80 2.73 4.99
C TRP A 477 -18.57 1.62 4.28
N ARG A 478 -19.83 1.87 3.93
CA ARG A 478 -20.60 0.94 3.09
C ARG A 478 -20.15 1.07 1.63
N LYS A 479 -19.50 0.02 1.11
CA LYS A 479 -18.93 0.01 -0.25
C LYS A 479 -19.87 -0.47 -1.35
N ARG A 480 -20.93 -1.22 -0.99
CA ARG A 480 -21.92 -1.72 -1.93
C ARG A 480 -23.30 -1.77 -1.30
N ALA A 481 -24.34 -1.71 -2.13
CA ALA A 481 -25.72 -1.90 -1.72
C ALA A 481 -26.37 -2.96 -2.62
N GLY A 482 -27.03 -3.95 -2.02
CA GLY A 482 -27.69 -5.04 -2.75
C GLY A 482 -26.74 -6.20 -3.12
N GLY A 483 -27.32 -7.30 -3.62
CA GLY A 483 -26.57 -8.52 -3.98
C GLY A 483 -26.15 -9.39 -2.79
N GLY A 484 -26.72 -9.15 -1.61
CA GLY A 484 -26.37 -9.89 -0.38
C GLY A 484 -26.77 -11.37 -0.40
N ASN A 485 -27.82 -11.74 -1.15
CA ASN A 485 -28.37 -13.10 -1.16
C ASN A 485 -27.44 -14.14 -1.81
N ASP A 486 -26.47 -13.71 -2.61
CA ASP A 486 -25.46 -14.60 -3.21
C ASP A 486 -24.29 -14.88 -2.25
N SER A 487 -24.32 -14.31 -1.03
CA SER A 487 -23.29 -14.52 -0.02
C SER A 487 -23.54 -15.83 0.74
N ASN A 488 -22.50 -16.63 0.94
CA ASN A 488 -22.63 -17.94 1.61
C ASN A 488 -23.17 -17.88 3.05
N HIS A 489 -22.86 -16.81 3.79
CA HIS A 489 -23.23 -16.68 5.20
C HIS A 489 -23.74 -15.28 5.53
N ILE A 490 -22.90 -14.26 5.35
CA ILE A 490 -23.20 -12.86 5.67
C ILE A 490 -22.80 -12.00 4.48
N ALA A 491 -23.69 -11.11 4.06
CA ALA A 491 -23.40 -10.11 3.04
C ALA A 491 -22.47 -9.04 3.61
N VAL A 492 -21.16 -9.17 3.37
CA VAL A 492 -20.17 -8.15 3.73
C VAL A 492 -20.34 -6.97 2.78
N GLU A 493 -20.82 -5.84 3.28
CA GLU A 493 -21.10 -4.62 2.50
C GLU A 493 -20.17 -3.47 2.87
N GLN A 494 -19.27 -3.67 3.83
CA GLN A 494 -18.44 -2.65 4.43
C GLN A 494 -16.95 -2.78 4.09
N GLU A 495 -16.27 -1.66 4.21
CA GLU A 495 -14.82 -1.51 4.34
C GLU A 495 -14.52 -0.57 5.52
N TYR A 496 -13.26 -0.50 5.92
CA TYR A 496 -12.81 0.26 7.07
C TYR A 496 -11.86 1.38 6.66
N ILE A 497 -11.83 2.46 7.44
CA ILE A 497 -10.83 3.52 7.33
C ILE A 497 -10.29 3.78 8.73
N ASN A 498 -9.05 3.36 8.97
CA ASN A 498 -8.36 3.62 10.23
C ASN A 498 -7.79 5.04 10.21
N ILE A 499 -8.04 5.80 11.28
CA ILE A 499 -7.62 7.19 11.43
C ILE A 499 -6.68 7.32 12.63
N TYR A 500 -5.48 7.85 12.39
CA TYR A 500 -4.50 8.17 13.43
C TYR A 500 -4.03 9.62 13.32
N ALA A 501 -3.74 10.22 14.47
CA ALA A 501 -3.05 11.48 14.55
C ALA A 501 -1.52 11.26 14.65
N LYS A 502 -0.72 12.26 14.27
CA LYS A 502 0.68 12.28 14.72
C LYS A 502 0.77 12.51 16.22
N ASN A 503 -0.05 13.44 16.73
CA ASN A 503 -0.24 13.70 18.14
C ASN A 503 -1.71 14.13 18.35
N ILE A 504 -2.47 13.37 19.13
CA ILE A 504 -3.91 13.59 19.31
C ILE A 504 -4.24 14.88 20.07
N GLU A 505 -3.36 15.34 20.97
CA GLU A 505 -3.54 16.58 21.72
C GLU A 505 -3.45 17.82 20.82
N HIS A 506 -2.68 17.71 19.72
CA HIS A 506 -2.50 18.77 18.74
C HIS A 506 -3.31 18.57 17.45
N LEU A 507 -4.07 17.48 17.33
CA LEU A 507 -4.81 17.13 16.14
C LEU A 507 -5.80 18.23 15.74
N LYS A 508 -5.76 18.62 14.46
CA LYS A 508 -6.76 19.53 13.87
C LYS A 508 -7.70 18.75 12.95
N THR A 509 -9.00 18.87 13.22
CA THR A 509 -10.07 18.38 12.33
C THR A 509 -11.00 19.52 11.98
N TYR A 510 -11.43 19.59 10.73
CA TYR A 510 -12.26 20.69 10.24
C TYR A 510 -13.75 20.30 10.12
N GLY A 511 -14.07 19.01 10.21
CA GLY A 511 -15.44 18.51 10.14
C GLY A 511 -16.05 18.55 8.73
N ILE A 512 -17.35 18.34 8.64
CA ILE A 512 -18.10 18.34 7.37
C ILE A 512 -19.15 19.43 7.35
N ALA A 513 -19.33 20.09 6.21
CA ALA A 513 -20.36 21.12 6.06
C ALA A 513 -21.78 20.55 6.26
N ARG A 514 -22.65 21.33 6.89
CA ARG A 514 -24.09 20.99 7.04
C ARG A 514 -24.79 21.21 5.71
N THR A 515 -25.15 20.12 5.03
CA THR A 515 -25.81 20.20 3.70
C THR A 515 -27.33 20.13 3.77
N ASN A 516 -27.91 19.39 4.71
CA ASN A 516 -29.36 19.28 4.87
C ASN A 516 -29.85 20.10 6.07
N ILE A 517 -30.46 21.25 5.80
CA ILE A 517 -31.03 22.14 6.82
C ILE A 517 -32.57 22.05 6.94
N SER A 518 -33.21 21.20 6.14
CA SER A 518 -34.68 21.13 6.05
C SER A 518 -35.37 20.71 7.35
N HIS A 519 -34.66 19.98 8.22
CA HIS A 519 -35.17 19.53 9.51
C HIS A 519 -35.02 20.59 10.63
N TYR A 520 -34.32 21.70 10.38
CA TYR A 520 -34.21 22.80 11.35
C TYR A 520 -35.40 23.76 11.20
N LYS A 521 -35.97 24.16 12.33
CA LYS A 521 -36.91 25.28 12.37
C LYS A 521 -36.12 26.59 12.42
N LYS A 522 -36.74 27.72 12.07
CA LYS A 522 -36.12 29.04 12.11
C LYS A 522 -37.03 30.04 12.81
N ASP A 523 -36.48 30.82 13.72
CA ASP A 523 -37.09 32.03 14.27
C ASP A 523 -36.10 33.21 14.15
N GLU A 524 -36.42 34.34 14.79
CA GLU A 524 -35.61 35.57 14.77
C GLU A 524 -34.19 35.38 15.36
N LYS A 525 -33.98 34.36 16.19
CA LYS A 525 -32.69 34.06 16.82
C LYS A 525 -31.85 33.08 16.00
N GLY A 526 -32.43 32.43 15.00
CA GLY A 526 -31.73 31.56 14.05
C GLY A 526 -32.37 30.19 13.88
N TYR A 527 -31.58 29.25 13.36
CA TYR A 527 -32.01 27.87 13.15
C TYR A 527 -31.95 27.07 14.45
N TYR A 528 -32.95 26.24 14.73
CA TYR A 528 -33.00 25.42 15.94
C TYR A 528 -33.66 24.05 15.73
N LEU A 529 -33.36 23.13 16.64
CA LEU A 529 -34.10 21.88 16.84
C LEU A 529 -34.90 21.95 18.13
N GLU A 530 -36.05 21.29 18.15
CA GLU A 530 -36.82 21.09 19.37
C GLU A 530 -36.33 19.81 20.04
N LYS A 531 -35.67 19.94 21.19
CA LYS A 531 -35.21 18.77 21.97
C LYS A 531 -36.06 18.61 23.23
N PRO A 532 -36.42 17.37 23.61
CA PRO A 532 -37.15 17.14 24.84
C PRO A 532 -36.30 17.60 26.03
N LEU A 533 -36.93 18.29 26.98
CA LEU A 533 -36.29 18.74 28.21
C LEU A 533 -36.17 17.59 29.23
N ASN A 534 -37.04 16.59 29.15
CA ASN A 534 -36.97 15.38 29.95
C ASN A 534 -35.99 14.38 29.29
N ASP A 535 -35.15 13.73 30.09
CA ASP A 535 -34.25 12.67 29.62
C ASP A 535 -33.99 11.64 30.71
N THR A 536 -34.72 10.54 30.61
CA THR A 536 -34.65 9.42 31.54
C THR A 536 -33.38 8.59 31.38
N SER A 537 -32.49 8.92 30.43
CA SER A 537 -31.20 8.23 30.23
C SER A 537 -30.02 8.91 30.94
N LEU A 538 -30.22 10.09 31.51
CA LEU A 538 -29.20 10.78 32.29
C LEU A 538 -28.96 10.09 33.63
N GLN A 539 -27.72 10.17 34.13
CA GLN A 539 -27.42 9.78 35.50
C GLN A 539 -28.23 10.65 36.46
N ASP A 540 -28.87 10.01 37.45
CA ASP A 540 -29.70 10.70 38.43
C ASP A 540 -28.91 11.80 39.15
N SER A 541 -29.52 12.98 39.23
CA SER A 541 -28.92 14.19 39.82
C SER A 541 -29.99 15.00 40.53
N PRO A 542 -29.95 15.10 41.88
CA PRO A 542 -30.99 15.74 42.67
C PRO A 542 -31.33 17.18 42.23
N GLY A 543 -30.34 17.94 41.76
CA GLY A 543 -30.54 19.32 41.28
C GLY A 543 -31.31 19.47 39.96
N LEU A 544 -31.72 18.36 39.33
CA LEU A 544 -32.48 18.32 38.08
C LEU A 544 -33.94 17.85 38.28
N HIS A 545 -34.34 17.61 39.53
CA HIS A 545 -35.70 17.26 39.91
C HIS A 545 -36.40 18.47 40.50
N TYR A 546 -37.28 19.09 39.73
CA TYR A 546 -38.10 20.21 40.17
C TYR A 546 -39.41 20.24 39.40
N ASP A 547 -40.41 20.90 39.97
CA ASP A 547 -41.76 20.96 39.39
C ASP A 547 -41.82 22.01 38.27
N ILE A 548 -42.45 21.65 37.15
CA ILE A 548 -42.73 22.60 36.05
C ILE A 548 -44.24 22.77 35.91
N LYS A 549 -44.71 24.01 36.10
CA LYS A 549 -46.11 24.38 35.84
C LYS A 549 -46.30 24.69 34.36
N LEU A 550 -47.16 23.94 33.70
CA LEU A 550 -47.54 24.13 32.30
C LEU A 550 -48.52 25.30 32.14
N PRO A 551 -48.62 25.91 30.94
CA PRO A 551 -49.60 26.96 30.66
C PRO A 551 -51.06 26.55 30.90
N SER A 552 -51.38 25.26 30.78
CA SER A 552 -52.70 24.69 31.10
C SER A 552 -53.03 24.66 32.59
N GLY A 553 -52.07 24.98 33.46
CA GLY A 553 -52.18 24.88 34.92
C GLY A 553 -51.76 23.53 35.51
N LYS A 554 -51.56 22.50 34.67
CA LYS A 554 -51.03 21.18 35.10
C LYS A 554 -49.59 21.30 35.57
N ILE A 555 -49.23 20.60 36.64
CA ILE A 555 -47.86 20.55 37.17
C ILE A 555 -47.22 19.21 36.80
N LEU A 556 -46.05 19.25 36.16
CA LEU A 556 -45.19 18.10 35.98
C LEU A 556 -44.29 17.99 37.21
N LYS A 557 -44.47 16.93 37.99
CA LYS A 557 -43.75 16.75 39.26
C LYS A 557 -42.32 16.31 39.02
N GLY A 558 -41.37 16.95 39.70
CA GLY A 558 -39.95 16.59 39.70
C GLY A 558 -39.69 15.19 40.27
N SER A 559 -40.60 14.63 41.07
CA SER A 559 -40.53 13.24 41.53
C SER A 559 -40.71 12.22 40.41
N GLU A 560 -41.30 12.61 39.27
CA GLU A 560 -41.61 11.74 38.13
C GLU A 560 -40.73 12.06 36.90
N HIS A 561 -39.96 13.14 36.94
CA HIS A 561 -39.21 13.66 35.80
C HIS A 561 -37.81 14.11 36.22
N GLN A 562 -36.83 13.82 35.38
CA GLN A 562 -35.48 14.37 35.49
C GLN A 562 -35.20 15.27 34.28
N TRP A 563 -34.95 16.55 34.52
CA TRP A 563 -34.76 17.53 33.46
C TRP A 563 -33.29 17.62 33.01
N LYS A 564 -33.04 18.07 31.78
CA LYS A 564 -31.67 18.27 31.24
C LYS A 564 -30.92 19.46 31.83
N VAL A 565 -31.62 20.36 32.52
CA VAL A 565 -31.09 21.64 32.98
C VAL A 565 -31.60 21.94 34.38
N SER A 566 -30.90 22.79 35.13
CA SER A 566 -31.35 23.25 36.45
C SER A 566 -32.59 24.14 36.35
N GLU A 567 -33.31 24.27 37.46
CA GLU A 567 -34.49 25.15 37.58
C GLU A 567 -34.17 26.59 37.15
N ASN A 568 -33.05 27.15 37.60
CA ASN A 568 -32.59 28.49 37.22
C ASN A 568 -32.36 28.62 35.71
N THR A 569 -31.73 27.61 35.09
CA THR A 569 -31.51 27.60 33.64
C THR A 569 -32.82 27.46 32.88
N PHE A 570 -33.78 26.68 33.40
CA PHE A 570 -35.10 26.54 32.81
C PHE A 570 -35.85 27.87 32.77
N TYR A 571 -35.96 28.57 33.90
CA TYR A 571 -36.63 29.87 33.93
C TYR A 571 -35.92 30.92 33.07
N SER A 572 -34.58 30.94 33.07
CA SER A 572 -33.82 31.83 32.18
C SER A 572 -34.10 31.55 30.69
N ARG A 573 -34.27 30.28 30.30
CA ARG A 573 -34.68 29.90 28.94
C ARG A 573 -36.14 30.24 28.64
N LEU A 574 -37.02 30.11 29.63
CA LEU A 574 -38.44 30.46 29.52
C LEU A 574 -38.62 31.96 29.24
N GLU A 575 -37.91 32.82 29.98
CA GLU A 575 -37.89 34.28 29.76
C GLU A 575 -37.39 34.66 28.36
N ARG A 576 -36.53 33.82 27.77
CA ARG A 576 -35.99 33.99 26.42
C ARG A 576 -36.86 33.37 25.33
N ASP A 577 -38.06 32.88 25.61
CA ASP A 577 -38.90 32.17 24.63
C ASP A 577 -38.17 30.95 23.99
N GLU A 578 -37.34 30.27 24.77
CA GLU A 578 -36.61 29.07 24.33
C GLU A 578 -37.27 27.77 24.81
N ILE A 579 -38.38 27.84 25.55
CA ILE A 579 -39.12 26.69 26.05
C ILE A 579 -40.40 26.51 25.24
N ILE A 580 -40.68 25.26 24.87
CA ILE A 580 -41.85 24.89 24.07
C ILE A 580 -42.66 23.86 24.85
N PHE A 581 -43.91 24.18 25.13
CA PHE A 581 -44.87 23.25 25.74
C PHE A 581 -45.68 22.56 24.66
N LYS A 582 -45.73 21.23 24.66
CA LYS A 582 -46.50 20.42 23.70
C LYS A 582 -47.47 19.49 24.43
N ASN A 583 -48.65 19.32 23.85
CA ASN A 583 -49.67 18.33 24.25
C ASN A 583 -50.05 18.32 25.74
N ASN A 584 -49.84 19.44 26.46
CA ASN A 584 -50.11 19.58 27.89
C ASN A 584 -49.44 18.53 28.80
N ASP A 585 -48.34 17.92 28.35
CA ASP A 585 -47.57 16.97 29.15
C ASP A 585 -46.07 16.91 28.79
N LYS A 586 -45.63 17.59 27.72
CA LYS A 586 -44.24 17.56 27.27
C LYS A 586 -43.63 18.94 27.23
N VAL A 587 -42.41 19.03 27.75
CA VAL A 587 -41.58 20.24 27.73
C VAL A 587 -40.40 19.99 26.80
N TYR A 588 -40.21 20.90 25.85
CA TYR A 588 -39.10 20.93 24.92
C TYR A 588 -38.34 22.25 25.09
N TYR A 589 -37.12 22.31 24.58
CA TYR A 589 -36.38 23.55 24.44
C TYR A 589 -35.86 23.73 23.01
N LYS A 590 -35.73 24.99 22.58
CA LYS A 590 -35.10 25.41 21.34
C LYS A 590 -33.58 25.25 21.51
N HIS A 591 -33.01 24.30 20.79
CA HIS A 591 -31.57 24.11 20.70
C HIS A 591 -31.08 24.78 19.42
N TYR A 592 -30.62 26.03 19.54
CA TYR A 592 -30.09 26.80 18.42
C TYR A 592 -28.82 26.16 17.86
N ILE A 593 -28.74 26.12 16.54
CA ILE A 593 -27.67 25.52 15.75
C ILE A 593 -27.05 26.60 14.89
N ASP A 594 -25.73 26.78 15.00
CA ASP A 594 -24.98 27.52 14.01
C ASP A 594 -24.86 26.68 12.73
N ILE A 595 -25.59 27.06 11.68
CA ILE A 595 -25.55 26.37 10.39
C ILE A 595 -24.24 26.58 9.63
N ALA A 596 -23.47 27.62 9.97
CA ALA A 596 -22.13 27.85 9.39
C ALA A 596 -21.08 26.93 10.04
N SER A 597 -21.37 26.36 11.21
CA SER A 597 -20.48 25.41 11.87
C SER A 597 -20.46 24.05 11.18
N ASN A 598 -19.27 23.48 11.01
CA ASN A 598 -19.10 22.13 10.52
C ASN A 598 -19.52 21.09 11.58
N LEU A 599 -20.04 19.96 11.10
CA LEU A 599 -20.38 18.79 11.90
C LEU A 599 -19.16 17.91 12.13
N LYS A 600 -19.07 17.31 13.32
CA LYS A 600 -18.22 16.14 13.52
C LYS A 600 -18.84 14.95 12.77
N PRO A 601 -18.10 14.28 11.88
CA PRO A 601 -18.62 13.15 11.13
C PRO A 601 -18.91 11.96 12.06
N SER A 602 -19.95 11.18 11.77
CA SER A 602 -20.17 9.86 12.37
C SER A 602 -19.04 8.90 11.97
N SER A 603 -18.74 7.88 12.77
CA SER A 603 -17.84 6.79 12.38
C SER A 603 -18.50 5.78 11.43
N ILE A 604 -19.81 5.88 11.17
CA ILE A 604 -20.52 5.00 10.24
C ILE A 604 -20.97 5.82 9.02
N TRP A 605 -20.38 5.52 7.86
CA TRP A 605 -20.67 6.17 6.58
C TRP A 605 -21.44 5.20 5.67
N TYR A 606 -22.74 5.05 5.90
CA TYR A 606 -23.56 4.02 5.25
C TYR A 606 -24.43 4.52 4.08
N ASP A 607 -24.74 5.81 4.01
CA ASP A 607 -25.67 6.39 3.02
C ASP A 607 -25.03 7.61 2.35
N PHE A 608 -24.01 7.38 1.50
CA PHE A 608 -23.43 8.49 0.74
C PHE A 608 -22.82 8.10 -0.62
N VAL A 609 -21.91 7.13 -0.70
CA VAL A 609 -21.26 6.72 -1.96
C VAL A 609 -20.82 5.26 -1.87
N LEU A 610 -20.80 4.58 -3.02
CA LEU A 610 -20.46 3.17 -3.19
C LEU A 610 -19.33 3.00 -4.24
N ASN A 611 -18.75 1.80 -4.34
CA ASN A 611 -17.75 1.46 -5.37
C ASN A 611 -18.29 1.60 -6.81
N ALA A 612 -19.59 1.38 -7.00
CA ALA A 612 -20.24 1.55 -8.31
C ALA A 612 -20.16 3.00 -8.80
N ASP A 613 -20.22 3.97 -7.89
CA ASP A 613 -20.13 5.39 -8.23
C ASP A 613 -18.73 5.72 -8.79
N ALA A 614 -17.66 5.20 -8.16
CA ALA A 614 -16.29 5.38 -8.67
C ALA A 614 -16.10 4.79 -10.07
N THR A 615 -16.70 3.63 -10.33
CA THR A 615 -16.63 3.00 -11.66
C THR A 615 -17.32 3.86 -12.72
N ASN A 616 -18.45 4.48 -12.36
CA ASN A 616 -19.16 5.39 -13.25
C ASN A 616 -18.39 6.70 -13.46
N GLU A 617 -17.78 7.26 -12.42
CA GLU A 617 -16.91 8.45 -12.50
C GLU A 617 -15.75 8.21 -13.48
N ILE A 618 -15.06 7.06 -13.41
CA ILE A 618 -13.98 6.72 -14.36
C ILE A 618 -14.49 6.57 -15.80
N LYS A 619 -15.63 5.89 -15.99
CA LYS A 619 -16.22 5.72 -17.33
C LYS A 619 -16.64 7.04 -17.96
N LEU A 620 -17.14 7.99 -17.16
CA LEU A 620 -17.52 9.32 -17.65
C LEU A 620 -16.30 10.13 -18.10
N ASN A 621 -15.14 9.93 -17.47
CA ASN A 621 -13.92 10.68 -17.79
C ASN A 621 -13.11 10.07 -18.94
N PHE A 622 -13.11 8.74 -19.09
CA PHE A 622 -12.20 8.03 -20.00
C PHE A 622 -12.89 7.10 -21.01
N GLU A 623 -14.23 7.12 -21.07
CA GLU A 623 -15.11 6.28 -21.91
C GLU A 623 -15.00 4.76 -21.69
N ASN A 624 -13.97 4.32 -20.97
CA ASN A 624 -13.61 2.93 -20.73
C ASN A 624 -13.28 2.70 -19.26
N LYS A 625 -13.43 1.45 -18.82
CA LYS A 625 -12.98 1.03 -17.50
C LYS A 625 -11.46 0.81 -17.53
N ILE A 626 -10.69 1.87 -17.30
CA ILE A 626 -9.22 1.82 -17.28
C ILE A 626 -8.63 1.43 -15.92
N PHE A 627 -9.41 1.53 -14.84
CA PHE A 627 -9.04 1.10 -13.48
C PHE A 627 -10.08 0.15 -12.91
N ASP A 628 -9.63 -0.89 -12.19
CA ASP A 628 -10.51 -1.95 -11.71
C ASP A 628 -11.29 -1.59 -10.45
N THR A 629 -10.60 -0.98 -9.48
CA THR A 629 -11.13 -0.69 -8.14
C THR A 629 -10.78 0.73 -7.69
N PRO A 630 -11.17 1.78 -8.44
CA PRO A 630 -10.96 3.15 -8.01
C PRO A 630 -11.81 3.47 -6.78
N LYS A 631 -11.31 4.35 -5.89
CA LYS A 631 -12.12 4.91 -4.81
C LYS A 631 -12.97 6.08 -5.33
N PRO A 632 -14.18 6.34 -4.78
CA PRO A 632 -15.06 7.41 -5.28
C PRO A 632 -14.59 8.80 -4.86
N GLU A 633 -14.68 9.80 -5.74
CA GLU A 633 -14.24 11.18 -5.45
C GLU A 633 -14.94 11.78 -4.22
N LYS A 634 -16.23 11.49 -4.03
CA LYS A 634 -17.00 11.95 -2.86
C LYS A 634 -16.48 11.41 -1.53
N LEU A 635 -15.93 10.19 -1.51
CA LEU A 635 -15.29 9.61 -0.32
C LEU A 635 -14.03 10.40 0.03
N LEU A 636 -13.15 10.60 -0.96
CA LEU A 636 -11.90 11.35 -0.79
C LEU A 636 -12.17 12.80 -0.42
N LYS A 637 -13.24 13.41 -0.96
CA LYS A 637 -13.67 14.76 -0.61
C LYS A 637 -14.00 14.86 0.87
N ARG A 638 -14.78 13.90 1.39
CA ARG A 638 -15.12 13.86 2.82
C ARG A 638 -13.87 13.74 3.69
N ILE A 639 -12.92 12.88 3.32
CA ILE A 639 -11.65 12.72 4.03
C ILE A 639 -10.85 14.02 4.01
N CYS A 640 -10.72 14.66 2.84
CA CYS A 640 -10.05 15.95 2.69
C CYS A 640 -10.73 17.07 3.49
N ASP A 641 -12.06 17.10 3.56
CA ASP A 641 -12.80 18.09 4.35
C ASP A 641 -12.59 17.87 5.86
N ILE A 642 -12.43 16.62 6.32
CA ILE A 642 -12.19 16.32 7.73
C ILE A 642 -10.76 16.65 8.14
N GLY A 643 -9.78 16.17 7.38
CA GLY A 643 -8.36 16.18 7.75
C GLY A 643 -7.54 17.34 7.20
N SER A 644 -8.11 18.19 6.34
CA SER A 644 -7.36 19.28 5.68
C SER A 644 -8.23 20.51 5.38
N ASN A 645 -7.60 21.64 5.11
CA ASN A 645 -8.24 22.87 4.64
C ASN A 645 -7.59 23.35 3.33
N GLN A 646 -8.07 24.48 2.78
CA GLN A 646 -7.44 25.09 1.61
C GLN A 646 -5.94 25.35 1.86
N ASN A 647 -5.09 25.10 0.87
CA ASN A 647 -3.62 25.20 0.94
C ASN A 647 -2.92 24.19 1.88
N SER A 648 -3.65 23.30 2.56
CA SER A 648 -3.05 22.14 3.22
C SER A 648 -2.29 21.27 2.21
N LEU A 649 -1.26 20.57 2.67
CA LEU A 649 -0.51 19.60 1.88
C LEU A 649 -1.01 18.18 2.16
N VAL A 650 -1.55 17.54 1.11
CA VAL A 650 -2.10 16.18 1.13
C VAL A 650 -1.12 15.22 0.46
N LEU A 651 -0.83 14.08 1.09
CA LEU A 651 0.06 13.05 0.54
C LEU A 651 -0.70 11.75 0.29
N ASP A 652 -0.52 11.15 -0.90
CA ASP A 652 -0.97 9.80 -1.22
C ASP A 652 0.15 8.99 -1.92
N PHE A 653 0.85 8.18 -1.14
CA PHE A 653 1.92 7.31 -1.65
C PHE A 653 1.43 5.93 -2.13
N PHE A 654 0.11 5.74 -2.25
CA PHE A 654 -0.56 4.60 -2.90
C PHE A 654 -1.56 5.11 -3.95
N VAL A 655 -1.09 6.02 -4.80
CA VAL A 655 -1.91 6.90 -5.66
C VAL A 655 -2.98 6.21 -6.52
N GLY A 656 -2.77 4.95 -6.92
CA GLY A 656 -3.74 4.17 -7.70
C GLY A 656 -4.22 4.91 -8.96
N SER A 657 -5.53 5.16 -9.04
CA SER A 657 -6.17 5.91 -10.14
C SER A 657 -6.01 7.43 -10.04
N GLY A 658 -5.33 7.96 -9.01
CA GLY A 658 -5.14 9.39 -8.80
C GLY A 658 -6.32 10.11 -8.14
N THR A 659 -7.32 9.38 -7.62
CA THR A 659 -8.57 10.00 -7.11
C THR A 659 -8.28 10.98 -5.97
N THR A 660 -7.39 10.63 -5.03
CA THR A 660 -7.03 11.50 -3.88
C THR A 660 -6.44 12.82 -4.36
N ILE A 661 -5.47 12.76 -5.26
CA ILE A 661 -4.78 13.92 -5.82
C ILE A 661 -5.75 14.80 -6.62
N ALA A 662 -6.56 14.20 -7.50
CA ALA A 662 -7.56 14.92 -8.28
C ALA A 662 -8.57 15.64 -7.36
N THR A 663 -9.00 14.97 -6.29
CA THR A 663 -9.91 15.55 -5.29
C THR A 663 -9.25 16.70 -4.53
N ALA A 664 -8.03 16.49 -4.03
CA ALA A 664 -7.27 17.50 -3.30
C ALA A 664 -7.06 18.75 -4.16
N HIS A 665 -6.71 18.58 -5.44
CA HIS A 665 -6.54 19.65 -6.40
C HIS A 665 -7.83 20.46 -6.62
N LYS A 666 -8.96 19.79 -6.90
CA LYS A 666 -10.29 20.44 -7.03
C LYS A 666 -10.70 21.22 -5.79
N LEU A 667 -10.26 20.75 -4.63
CA LEU A 667 -10.49 21.38 -3.34
C LEU A 667 -9.44 22.46 -2.98
N LYS A 668 -8.54 22.83 -3.91
CA LYS A 668 -7.49 23.84 -3.70
C LYS A 668 -6.52 23.49 -2.56
N ARG A 669 -6.20 22.20 -2.39
CA ARG A 669 -5.08 21.73 -1.57
C ARG A 669 -3.83 21.57 -2.43
N LYS A 670 -2.66 21.67 -1.78
CA LYS A 670 -1.42 21.19 -2.38
C LYS A 670 -1.35 19.67 -2.23
N TRP A 671 -0.72 18.97 -3.15
CA TRP A 671 -0.65 17.50 -3.12
C TRP A 671 0.72 16.92 -3.49
N LEU A 672 1.00 15.73 -2.98
CA LEU A 672 2.21 14.94 -3.25
C LEU A 672 1.86 13.47 -3.48
#